data_AF-A0A928YRN3-F1
#
_entry.id   AF-A0A928YRN3-F1
#
_cell.length_a   1.000
_cell.length_b   1.000
_cell.length_c   1.000
_cell.angle_alpha   90.00
_cell.angle_beta   90.00
_cell.angle_gamma   90.00
#
_symmetry.space_group_name_H-M   'P 1'
#
loop_
_entity.id
_entity.type
_entity.pdbx_description
1 polymer ?
#
loop_
_entity_poly.entity_id
_entity_poly.type
_entity_poly.pdbx_seq_one_letter_code
_entity_poly.pdbx_strand_id
1 'polypeptide(L)'
;MSSIAKAQDTIYFDQDWNETSKANHSFYRPMPLAKVGELELLKDYYKNGNLQFQAYIKDSKEDHFVGDVYYYEENGFDSNSRQYYNESSIKELSYYNQDGSVWKKISYDENGKKSKISIFLKGKELFSGEIIDANTFSGTFNPPKPESYYDRFEEMTEPSVITYEGPVATAEVTLEDESPKTSYLEVTYWKNGQKAAESKFENTDYSNGKIVSKKHWDENGKLISSVTFEDDGIAKKYVDIDYYTNNQVAISVQEMKEMRSQNEYEKRTLYSEKGEILSEQKYQDGELAEVINYNLADRTQSTQLYREGMPYDGEFTTVIGYNQLFYTFKNGKKEGKITVKDRETNTITLYEGYYKDDLPFDGYFIIDGAETYQLHHYTNGKQEGVQKVFANFFDDEVKEEFEMKNGVLDGYYNYYTDGKLVFESRYKDGKIMDGTQISKEEKWVYRNGELVEKTVFTDSYNSEPKLIERYENNQIASVEYFNFTIAEKEQESYLGTYKNGEPYDGYFTLHNLIDDIYLVDYYEKGTFRFQYSFDILEQLENYRHYTYFEKSEIENGKIINGSEFLPQTKNGLVKLVHQNKNITAAEINIFAMHYFNRINLKIVNDEIEISDMSSPLRIKIFKEKDYITGSLFEGDELLRTQKFPTEVKDGSPNSISFYYVKNNKIETFSIDHFPENYEVSSENRAFEIILTKFPMTTNKSMNEILQSLLEIFQSEDSGEFEELVENTLFPFPTSDFLSKMEYDENGQPLFGIKINMETSGKILVEAMENGKVRKTKRLESLSALLANDKEVLQKFWQQFINEM
;
A
#
# COMPACT_ATOMS: atom_id res chain seq x y z
N MET A 1 -71.25 -1.32 -37.77
CA MET A 1 -70.07 -0.43 -37.76
C MET A 1 -68.90 -1.25 -37.26
N SER A 2 -67.87 -1.39 -38.09
CA SER A 2 -66.67 -2.20 -37.83
C SER A 2 -65.69 -1.40 -36.98
N SER A 3 -65.21 -1.99 -35.88
CA SER A 3 -64.16 -1.43 -35.03
C SER A 3 -62.81 -1.61 -35.71
N ILE A 4 -62.15 -0.50 -36.05
CA ILE A 4 -60.77 -0.50 -36.52
C ILE A 4 -59.86 -0.64 -35.28
N ALA A 5 -59.18 -1.77 -35.17
CA ALA A 5 -58.06 -1.95 -34.24
C ALA A 5 -56.90 -1.03 -34.66
N LYS A 6 -56.42 -0.16 -33.77
CA LYS A 6 -55.17 0.58 -33.96
C LYS A 6 -54.01 -0.42 -33.94
N ALA A 7 -53.10 -0.31 -34.90
CA ALA A 7 -51.89 -1.13 -34.97
C ALA A 7 -51.07 -0.95 -33.69
N GLN A 8 -50.57 -2.06 -33.15
CA GLN A 8 -49.60 -2.10 -32.06
C GLN A 8 -48.26 -1.65 -32.66
N ASP A 9 -47.80 -0.45 -32.31
CA ASP A 9 -46.49 0.03 -32.77
C ASP A 9 -45.40 -0.86 -32.12
N THR A 10 -44.34 -1.18 -32.85
CA THR A 10 -43.23 -2.01 -32.35
C THR A 10 -41.94 -1.27 -32.63
N ILE A 11 -41.13 -1.11 -31.58
CA ILE A 11 -39.78 -0.55 -31.70
C ILE A 11 -38.82 -1.71 -31.94
N TYR A 12 -37.86 -1.53 -32.83
CA TYR A 12 -36.89 -2.54 -33.22
C TYR A 12 -35.50 -2.04 -32.89
N PHE A 13 -34.63 -2.90 -32.35
CA PHE A 13 -33.26 -2.56 -31.96
C PHE A 13 -32.24 -3.48 -32.63
N ASP A 14 -31.06 -2.96 -32.96
CA ASP A 14 -29.92 -3.77 -33.43
C ASP A 14 -29.17 -4.44 -32.27
N GLN A 15 -28.00 -5.04 -32.53
CA GLN A 15 -27.21 -5.75 -31.49
C GLN A 15 -26.68 -4.79 -30.41
N ASP A 16 -26.54 -3.50 -30.73
CA ASP A 16 -26.02 -2.45 -29.85
C ASP A 16 -27.15 -1.67 -29.17
N TRP A 17 -28.39 -2.19 -29.21
CA TRP A 17 -29.59 -1.55 -28.67
C TRP A 17 -29.97 -0.20 -29.30
N ASN A 18 -29.49 0.09 -30.52
CA ASN A 18 -29.91 1.28 -31.26
C ASN A 18 -31.19 1.01 -32.06
N GLU A 19 -32.10 1.99 -32.11
CA GLU A 19 -33.32 1.88 -32.91
C GLU A 19 -33.00 1.60 -34.38
N THR A 20 -33.69 0.61 -34.97
CA THR A 20 -33.44 0.14 -36.32
C THR A 20 -34.73 -0.28 -37.03
N SER A 21 -34.60 -0.86 -38.23
CA SER A 21 -35.74 -1.38 -39.00
C SER A 21 -36.07 -2.84 -38.64
N LYS A 22 -37.32 -3.25 -38.88
CA LYS A 22 -37.75 -4.65 -38.75
C LYS A 22 -36.87 -5.65 -39.51
N ALA A 23 -36.22 -5.27 -40.60
CA ALA A 23 -35.34 -6.20 -41.32
C ALA A 23 -34.03 -6.48 -40.56
N ASN A 24 -33.46 -5.43 -39.94
CA ASN A 24 -32.11 -5.44 -39.39
C ASN A 24 -32.05 -5.67 -37.88
N HIS A 25 -33.20 -5.73 -37.20
CA HIS A 25 -33.25 -5.89 -35.77
C HIS A 25 -32.70 -7.22 -35.26
N SER A 26 -32.18 -7.15 -34.04
CA SER A 26 -31.83 -8.26 -33.15
C SER A 26 -32.84 -8.38 -32.01
N PHE A 27 -33.43 -7.25 -31.59
CA PHE A 27 -34.44 -7.20 -30.53
C PHE A 27 -35.65 -6.37 -30.94
N TYR A 28 -36.79 -6.57 -30.29
CA TYR A 28 -37.97 -5.74 -30.48
C TYR A 28 -38.80 -5.58 -29.21
N ARG A 29 -39.47 -4.43 -29.10
CA ARG A 29 -40.34 -4.04 -28.00
C ARG A 29 -41.76 -3.74 -28.51
N PRO A 30 -42.77 -4.52 -28.09
CA PRO A 30 -44.17 -4.20 -28.38
C PRO A 30 -44.64 -2.96 -27.61
N MET A 31 -45.28 -2.01 -28.30
CA MET A 31 -45.86 -0.79 -27.72
C MET A 31 -47.38 -0.70 -27.96
N PRO A 32 -48.15 -0.05 -27.07
CA PRO A 32 -47.72 0.58 -25.82
C PRO A 32 -47.42 -0.46 -24.74
N LEU A 33 -46.59 -0.07 -23.76
CA LEU A 33 -46.32 -0.88 -22.57
C LEU A 33 -47.60 -1.13 -21.79
N ALA A 34 -47.72 -2.32 -21.19
CA ALA A 34 -48.88 -2.67 -20.39
C ALA A 34 -48.85 -1.92 -19.04
N LYS A 35 -49.87 -1.13 -18.75
CA LYS A 35 -49.97 -0.35 -17.50
C LYS A 35 -50.50 -1.17 -16.33
N VAL A 36 -49.85 -1.05 -15.17
CA VAL A 36 -50.27 -1.63 -13.90
C VAL A 36 -50.21 -0.54 -12.83
N GLY A 37 -51.33 0.17 -12.64
CA GLY A 37 -51.37 1.33 -11.75
C GLY A 37 -50.44 2.45 -12.23
N GLU A 38 -49.49 2.83 -11.39
CA GLU A 38 -48.44 3.83 -11.70
C GLU A 38 -47.23 3.24 -12.45
N LEU A 39 -47.19 1.92 -12.65
CA LEU A 39 -46.08 1.22 -13.28
C LEU A 39 -46.41 0.81 -14.73
N GLU A 40 -45.35 0.59 -15.51
CA GLU A 40 -45.43 0.05 -16.87
C GLU A 40 -44.59 -1.23 -16.95
N LEU A 41 -45.15 -2.29 -17.54
CA LEU A 41 -44.46 -3.57 -17.74
C LEU A 41 -43.71 -3.52 -19.07
N LEU A 42 -42.39 -3.45 -18.97
CA LEU A 42 -41.47 -3.47 -20.09
C LEU A 42 -41.15 -4.93 -20.43
N LYS A 43 -41.23 -5.28 -21.73
CA LYS A 43 -40.82 -6.58 -22.26
C LYS A 43 -40.12 -6.43 -23.60
N ASP A 44 -38.93 -6.98 -23.69
CA ASP A 44 -38.17 -7.06 -24.93
C ASP A 44 -38.02 -8.51 -25.37
N TYR A 45 -37.92 -8.70 -26.68
CA TYR A 45 -37.86 -10.01 -27.31
C TYR A 45 -36.71 -10.06 -28.29
N TYR A 46 -36.08 -11.22 -28.39
CA TYR A 46 -35.17 -11.54 -29.48
C TYR A 46 -35.92 -11.59 -30.81
N LYS A 47 -35.19 -11.45 -31.92
CA LYS A 47 -35.71 -11.59 -33.29
C LYS A 47 -36.47 -12.90 -33.52
N ASN A 48 -36.09 -13.97 -32.82
CA ASN A 48 -36.74 -15.28 -32.89
C ASN A 48 -38.08 -15.35 -32.13
N GLY A 49 -38.46 -14.29 -31.39
CA GLY A 49 -39.69 -14.19 -30.62
C GLY A 49 -39.61 -14.70 -29.17
N ASN A 50 -38.43 -15.13 -28.72
CA ASN A 50 -38.20 -15.47 -27.32
C ASN A 50 -38.13 -14.20 -26.48
N LEU A 51 -38.69 -14.28 -25.26
CA LEU A 51 -38.57 -13.19 -24.29
C LEU A 51 -37.09 -13.01 -23.98
N GLN A 52 -36.60 -11.78 -24.06
CA GLN A 52 -35.23 -11.41 -23.74
C GLN A 52 -35.15 -10.73 -22.37
N PHE A 53 -36.19 -9.97 -22.03
CA PHE A 53 -36.23 -9.16 -20.82
C PHE A 53 -37.66 -8.93 -20.33
N GLN A 54 -37.85 -8.87 -19.01
CA GLN A 54 -39.05 -8.29 -18.42
C GLN A 54 -38.75 -7.54 -17.11
N ALA A 55 -39.37 -6.38 -16.94
CA ALA A 55 -39.28 -5.56 -15.72
C ALA A 55 -40.48 -4.61 -15.59
N TYR A 56 -40.70 -4.12 -14.37
CA TYR A 56 -41.59 -2.99 -14.13
C TYR A 56 -40.77 -1.70 -14.02
N ILE A 57 -41.21 -0.67 -14.73
CA ILE A 57 -40.63 0.68 -14.68
C ILE A 57 -41.62 1.68 -14.11
N LYS A 58 -41.09 2.74 -13.47
CA LYS A 58 -41.87 3.87 -12.94
C LYS A 58 -41.56 5.15 -13.71
N ASP A 59 -42.55 6.04 -13.80
CA ASP A 59 -42.45 7.35 -14.46
C ASP A 59 -42.05 7.32 -15.95
N SER A 60 -42.24 6.17 -16.62
CA SER A 60 -41.86 5.94 -18.01
C SER A 60 -40.35 6.16 -18.29
N LYS A 61 -39.49 6.00 -17.27
CA LYS A 61 -38.02 6.00 -17.40
C LYS A 61 -37.52 4.55 -17.50
N GLU A 62 -36.76 4.22 -18.56
CA GLU A 62 -36.39 2.83 -18.90
C GLU A 62 -35.32 2.21 -17.97
N ASP A 63 -34.74 3.00 -17.07
CA ASP A 63 -33.74 2.61 -16.07
C ASP A 63 -34.29 2.64 -14.63
N HIS A 64 -35.50 3.17 -14.42
CA HIS A 64 -36.14 3.28 -13.10
C HIS A 64 -36.94 2.01 -12.76
N PHE A 65 -36.22 0.92 -12.51
CA PHE A 65 -36.81 -0.38 -12.21
C PHE A 65 -37.43 -0.45 -10.81
N VAL A 66 -38.55 -1.16 -10.71
CA VAL A 66 -39.30 -1.40 -9.46
C VAL A 66 -39.55 -2.90 -9.32
N GLY A 67 -39.08 -3.50 -8.22
CA GLY A 67 -39.17 -4.95 -8.02
C GLY A 67 -38.11 -5.73 -8.80
N ASP A 68 -38.44 -6.92 -9.29
CA ASP A 68 -37.48 -7.81 -9.93
C ASP A 68 -37.36 -7.56 -11.44
N VAL A 69 -36.15 -7.76 -11.94
CA VAL A 69 -35.80 -7.72 -13.35
C VAL A 69 -35.31 -9.10 -13.77
N TYR A 70 -35.74 -9.58 -14.94
CA TYR A 70 -35.36 -10.89 -15.46
C TYR A 70 -34.85 -10.79 -16.90
N TYR A 71 -33.73 -11.46 -17.15
CA TYR A 71 -33.07 -11.57 -18.45
C TYR A 71 -33.01 -13.03 -18.88
N TYR A 72 -33.15 -13.25 -20.19
CA TYR A 72 -33.12 -14.56 -20.81
C TYR A 72 -32.15 -14.58 -21.97
N GLU A 73 -31.61 -15.76 -22.26
CA GLU A 73 -30.80 -16.03 -23.44
C GLU A 73 -31.66 -16.18 -24.71
N GLU A 74 -31.04 -16.11 -25.90
CA GLU A 74 -31.75 -16.23 -27.18
C GLU A 74 -32.42 -17.60 -27.36
N ASN A 75 -31.86 -18.66 -26.76
CA ASN A 75 -32.45 -20.00 -26.69
C ASN A 75 -33.68 -20.07 -25.74
N GLY A 76 -33.93 -19.02 -24.96
CA GLY A 76 -35.03 -18.90 -24.00
C GLY A 76 -34.68 -19.34 -22.57
N PHE A 77 -33.46 -19.74 -22.26
CA PHE A 77 -33.07 -20.07 -20.88
C PHE A 77 -32.88 -18.82 -20.03
N ASP A 78 -32.96 -19.00 -18.70
CA ASP A 78 -32.71 -17.93 -17.74
C ASP A 78 -31.23 -17.52 -17.80
N SER A 79 -30.98 -16.21 -17.89
CA SER A 79 -29.62 -15.66 -17.96
C SER A 79 -29.23 -14.99 -16.64
N ASN A 80 -30.01 -13.99 -16.22
CA ASN A 80 -29.72 -13.20 -15.04
C ASN A 80 -30.99 -12.59 -14.44
N SER A 81 -30.92 -12.18 -13.17
CA SER A 81 -31.97 -11.41 -12.53
C SER A 81 -31.39 -10.41 -11.54
N ARG A 82 -32.10 -9.31 -11.31
CA ARG A 82 -31.78 -8.33 -10.26
C ARG A 82 -33.03 -8.04 -9.45
N GLN A 83 -32.86 -7.64 -8.19
CA GLN A 83 -33.96 -7.29 -7.31
C GLN A 83 -33.83 -5.84 -6.82
N TYR A 84 -34.86 -5.04 -7.09
CA TYR A 84 -34.96 -3.65 -6.67
C TYR A 84 -36.02 -3.50 -5.58
N TYR A 85 -35.90 -2.45 -4.77
CA TYR A 85 -36.98 -2.06 -3.88
C TYR A 85 -38.26 -1.76 -4.67
N ASN A 86 -39.40 -2.16 -4.12
CA ASN A 86 -40.69 -1.75 -4.64
C ASN A 86 -41.19 -0.48 -3.94
N GLU A 87 -40.73 0.66 -4.43
CA GLU A 87 -41.13 2.00 -3.95
C GLU A 87 -42.48 2.47 -4.52
N SER A 88 -43.24 1.58 -5.15
CA SER A 88 -44.55 1.90 -5.71
C SER A 88 -45.69 1.67 -4.72
N SER A 89 -46.84 2.25 -5.06
CA SER A 89 -48.12 1.94 -4.40
C SER A 89 -48.62 0.51 -4.70
N ILE A 90 -48.04 -0.19 -5.68
CA ILE A 90 -48.46 -1.53 -6.11
C ILE A 90 -47.69 -2.60 -5.34
N LYS A 91 -48.33 -3.16 -4.31
CA LYS A 91 -47.71 -4.14 -3.39
C LYS A 91 -47.73 -5.60 -3.87
N GLU A 92 -48.23 -5.88 -5.07
CA GLU A 92 -48.11 -7.20 -5.72
C GLU A 92 -47.75 -7.02 -7.20
N LEU A 93 -46.65 -7.63 -7.64
CA LEU A 93 -46.20 -7.62 -9.04
C LEU A 93 -46.25 -9.04 -9.62
N SER A 94 -46.63 -9.15 -10.90
CA SER A 94 -46.75 -10.43 -11.62
C SER A 94 -45.79 -10.50 -12.79
N TYR A 95 -45.03 -11.58 -12.90
CA TYR A 95 -44.12 -11.88 -14.01
C TYR A 95 -44.65 -13.04 -14.82
N TYR A 96 -44.28 -13.10 -16.09
CA TYR A 96 -44.98 -13.92 -17.07
C TYR A 96 -44.06 -14.88 -17.81
N ASN A 97 -44.63 -16.01 -18.22
CA ASN A 97 -44.07 -16.89 -19.23
C ASN A 97 -44.15 -16.25 -20.62
N GLN A 98 -43.39 -16.80 -21.56
CA GLN A 98 -43.40 -16.37 -22.98
C GLN A 98 -44.80 -16.47 -23.61
N ASP A 99 -45.62 -17.43 -23.19
CA ASP A 99 -47.01 -17.59 -23.65
C ASP A 99 -47.99 -16.59 -23.00
N GLY A 100 -47.50 -15.70 -22.13
CA GLY A 100 -48.30 -14.71 -21.41
C GLY A 100 -48.99 -15.23 -20.16
N SER A 101 -48.87 -16.50 -19.81
CA SER A 101 -49.36 -17.03 -18.54
C SER A 101 -48.54 -16.48 -17.37
N VAL A 102 -49.16 -16.34 -16.19
CA VAL A 102 -48.45 -15.91 -14.97
C VAL A 102 -47.45 -17.00 -14.60
N TRP A 103 -46.20 -16.59 -14.40
CA TRP A 103 -45.11 -17.41 -13.88
C TRP A 103 -44.94 -17.20 -12.38
N LYS A 104 -44.86 -15.95 -11.95
CA LYS A 104 -44.44 -15.59 -10.59
C LYS A 104 -45.24 -14.39 -10.12
N LYS A 105 -45.63 -14.40 -8.85
CA LYS A 105 -46.19 -13.26 -8.14
C LYS A 105 -45.33 -12.93 -6.93
N ILE A 106 -45.04 -11.66 -6.72
CA ILE A 106 -44.25 -11.18 -5.60
C ILE A 106 -45.05 -10.12 -4.87
N SER A 107 -45.31 -10.35 -3.58
CA SER A 107 -45.89 -9.38 -2.67
C SER A 107 -44.79 -8.63 -1.93
N TYR A 108 -45.02 -7.34 -1.64
CA TYR A 108 -44.06 -6.45 -1.00
C TYR A 108 -44.64 -5.82 0.27
N ASP A 109 -43.78 -5.57 1.24
CA ASP A 109 -44.11 -4.88 2.48
C ASP A 109 -44.17 -3.34 2.30
N GLU A 110 -44.39 -2.63 3.41
CA GLU A 110 -44.45 -1.16 3.43
C GLU A 110 -43.13 -0.52 3.02
N ASN A 111 -42.00 -1.16 3.32
CA ASN A 111 -40.65 -0.72 2.98
C ASN A 111 -40.22 -1.10 1.55
N GLY A 112 -41.09 -1.77 0.79
CA GLY A 112 -40.80 -2.20 -0.58
C GLY A 112 -39.93 -3.46 -0.66
N LYS A 113 -39.75 -4.21 0.44
CA LYS A 113 -39.08 -5.51 0.44
C LYS A 113 -40.08 -6.63 0.18
N LYS A 114 -39.61 -7.76 -0.34
CA LYS A 114 -40.47 -8.92 -0.65
C LYS A 114 -40.99 -9.53 0.64
N SER A 115 -42.29 -9.78 0.72
CA SER A 115 -42.95 -10.45 1.85
C SER A 115 -43.49 -11.84 1.50
N LYS A 116 -43.81 -12.08 0.22
CA LYS A 116 -44.28 -13.38 -0.27
C LYS A 116 -43.94 -13.58 -1.74
N ILE A 117 -43.60 -14.82 -2.11
CA ILE A 117 -43.42 -15.24 -3.51
C ILE A 117 -44.31 -16.45 -3.78
N SER A 118 -45.12 -16.38 -4.84
CA SER A 118 -45.92 -17.50 -5.36
C SER A 118 -45.51 -17.84 -6.79
N ILE A 119 -45.29 -19.12 -7.08
CA ILE A 119 -44.92 -19.61 -8.41
C ILE A 119 -46.08 -20.39 -9.03
N PHE A 120 -46.28 -20.18 -10.31
CA PHE A 120 -47.36 -20.72 -11.11
C PHE A 120 -46.81 -21.59 -12.24
N LEU A 121 -47.41 -22.76 -12.42
CA LEU A 121 -47.12 -23.64 -13.54
C LEU A 121 -48.43 -24.08 -14.17
N LYS A 122 -48.57 -23.89 -15.50
CA LYS A 122 -49.80 -24.21 -16.25
C LYS A 122 -51.06 -23.57 -15.64
N GLY A 123 -50.94 -22.32 -15.16
CA GLY A 123 -52.05 -21.55 -14.58
C GLY A 123 -52.47 -21.95 -13.16
N LYS A 124 -51.77 -22.89 -12.53
CA LYS A 124 -52.02 -23.30 -11.14
C LYS A 124 -50.89 -22.83 -10.24
N GLU A 125 -51.22 -22.25 -9.08
CA GLU A 125 -50.24 -21.97 -8.03
C GLU A 125 -49.64 -23.30 -7.53
N LEU A 126 -48.33 -23.42 -7.66
CA LEU A 126 -47.60 -24.65 -7.38
C LEU A 126 -47.06 -24.63 -5.94
N PHE A 127 -46.53 -23.50 -5.52
CA PHE A 127 -46.04 -23.26 -4.17
C PHE A 127 -45.92 -21.77 -3.87
N SER A 128 -45.86 -21.45 -2.58
CA SER A 128 -45.53 -20.12 -2.08
C SER A 128 -44.61 -20.17 -0.87
N GLY A 129 -43.76 -19.16 -0.78
CA GLY A 129 -42.85 -18.92 0.32
C GLY A 129 -43.09 -17.54 0.92
N GLU A 130 -43.04 -17.47 2.25
CA GLU A 130 -43.23 -16.24 3.02
C GLU A 130 -41.89 -15.78 3.61
N ILE A 131 -41.65 -14.48 3.55
CA ILE A 131 -40.44 -13.81 4.03
C ILE A 131 -40.87 -13.01 5.25
N ILE A 132 -40.49 -13.49 6.43
CA ILE A 132 -40.92 -12.92 7.70
C ILE A 132 -40.00 -11.75 8.08
N ASP A 133 -38.69 -11.94 7.89
CA ASP A 133 -37.66 -10.92 8.04
C ASP A 133 -36.43 -11.29 7.16
N ALA A 134 -35.29 -10.61 7.35
CA ALA A 134 -34.08 -10.80 6.55
C ALA A 134 -33.46 -12.21 6.65
N ASN A 135 -33.71 -12.93 7.74
CA ASN A 135 -33.11 -14.25 8.04
C ASN A 135 -34.15 -15.35 8.23
N THR A 136 -35.45 -15.02 8.33
CA THR A 136 -36.52 -15.97 8.62
C THR A 136 -37.44 -16.17 7.41
N PHE A 137 -37.43 -17.38 6.86
CA PHE A 137 -38.26 -17.79 5.73
C PHE A 137 -39.18 -18.96 6.08
N SER A 138 -40.34 -19.08 5.43
CA SER A 138 -41.20 -20.25 5.57
C SER A 138 -41.86 -20.64 4.24
N GLY A 139 -42.36 -21.87 4.16
CA GLY A 139 -43.01 -22.37 2.95
C GLY A 139 -42.03 -22.93 1.93
N THR A 140 -42.31 -22.72 0.64
CA THR A 140 -41.55 -23.28 -0.46
C THR A 140 -41.23 -22.22 -1.50
N PHE A 141 -39.96 -22.12 -1.87
CA PHE A 141 -39.44 -21.21 -2.89
C PHE A 141 -39.00 -22.01 -4.11
N ASN A 142 -38.90 -21.31 -5.23
CA ASN A 142 -38.14 -21.82 -6.37
C ASN A 142 -36.74 -21.24 -6.22
N PRO A 143 -35.68 -22.07 -6.26
CA PRO A 143 -34.35 -21.58 -5.96
C PRO A 143 -33.89 -20.50 -6.96
N PRO A 144 -33.14 -19.50 -6.49
CA PRO A 144 -32.80 -19.27 -5.08
C PRO A 144 -33.94 -18.58 -4.30
N LYS A 145 -33.95 -18.74 -2.97
CA LYS A 145 -34.64 -17.80 -2.07
C LYS A 145 -34.23 -16.35 -2.40
N PRO A 146 -35.02 -15.33 -2.02
CA PRO A 146 -34.63 -13.94 -2.21
C PRO A 146 -33.29 -13.60 -1.55
N GLU A 147 -32.54 -12.68 -2.17
CA GLU A 147 -31.32 -12.12 -1.58
C GLU A 147 -31.65 -11.05 -0.54
N SER A 148 -30.71 -10.75 0.36
CA SER A 148 -30.88 -9.69 1.37
C SER A 148 -30.59 -8.29 0.82
N TYR A 149 -29.77 -8.21 -0.24
CA TYR A 149 -29.38 -6.95 -0.87
C TYR A 149 -30.35 -6.57 -1.99
N TYR A 150 -30.83 -5.34 -1.98
CA TYR A 150 -31.74 -4.81 -2.99
C TYR A 150 -31.09 -3.58 -3.63
N ASP A 151 -31.09 -3.54 -4.96
CA ASP A 151 -30.67 -2.37 -5.70
C ASP A 151 -31.66 -1.21 -5.47
N ARG A 152 -31.13 0.02 -5.47
CA ARG A 152 -31.93 1.24 -5.59
C ARG A 152 -31.49 2.00 -6.83
N PHE A 153 -32.46 2.65 -7.46
CA PHE A 153 -32.16 3.64 -8.48
C PHE A 153 -31.60 4.89 -7.78
N GLU A 154 -30.30 5.14 -7.91
CA GLU A 154 -29.68 6.40 -7.48
C GLU A 154 -29.56 7.32 -8.70
N GLU A 155 -30.19 8.50 -8.65
CA GLU A 155 -29.86 9.56 -9.61
C GLU A 155 -28.39 9.95 -9.37
N MET A 156 -27.52 9.67 -10.33
CA MET A 156 -26.12 10.12 -10.27
C MET A 156 -26.10 11.64 -10.18
N THR A 157 -25.89 12.15 -8.98
CA THR A 157 -25.38 13.49 -8.74
C THR A 157 -23.92 13.33 -8.29
N GLU A 158 -23.02 14.15 -8.85
CA GLU A 158 -21.58 14.08 -8.59
C GLU A 158 -21.25 14.02 -7.08
N PRO A 159 -20.19 13.30 -6.69
CA PRO A 159 -19.93 12.98 -5.30
C PRO A 159 -19.61 14.25 -4.52
N SER A 160 -20.50 14.58 -3.58
CA SER A 160 -20.16 15.47 -2.48
C SER A 160 -19.50 14.63 -1.40
N VAL A 161 -18.28 15.02 -1.02
CA VAL A 161 -17.54 14.46 0.09
C VAL A 161 -18.36 14.66 1.37
N ILE A 162 -18.98 13.59 1.88
CA ILE A 162 -19.57 13.57 3.20
C ILE A 162 -18.60 12.84 4.12
N THR A 163 -17.95 13.62 4.99
CA THR A 163 -17.21 13.13 6.15
C THR A 163 -18.17 12.42 7.10
N TYR A 164 -17.97 11.12 7.31
CA TYR A 164 -18.63 10.37 8.38
C TYR A 164 -17.90 10.62 9.71
N GLU A 165 -18.48 11.44 10.59
CA GLU A 165 -18.26 11.31 12.02
C GLU A 165 -19.32 10.33 12.57
N GLY A 166 -18.92 9.08 12.79
CA GLY A 166 -19.76 8.12 13.49
C GLY A 166 -19.64 8.30 15.00
N PRO A 167 -20.73 8.40 15.77
CA PRO A 167 -20.67 8.17 17.21
C PRO A 167 -20.43 6.67 17.47
N VAL A 168 -19.41 6.36 18.27
CA VAL A 168 -19.18 5.02 18.81
C VAL A 168 -20.29 4.74 19.83
N ALA A 169 -21.29 3.96 19.42
CA ALA A 169 -22.22 3.33 20.34
C ALA A 169 -21.66 1.96 20.73
N THR A 170 -21.07 1.86 21.92
CA THR A 170 -20.86 0.58 22.59
C THR A 170 -22.19 0.05 23.09
N ALA A 171 -22.82 -0.85 22.33
CA ALA A 171 -23.90 -1.68 22.82
C ALA A 171 -23.32 -2.95 23.43
N GLU A 172 -23.55 -3.15 24.72
CA GLU A 172 -23.34 -4.42 25.40
C GLU A 172 -24.20 -5.51 24.73
N VAL A 173 -23.57 -6.57 24.26
CA VAL A 173 -24.25 -7.75 23.73
C VAL A 173 -24.72 -8.59 24.91
N THR A 174 -26.00 -8.45 25.27
CA THR A 174 -26.72 -9.48 26.02
C THR A 174 -27.03 -10.65 25.09
N LEU A 175 -26.39 -11.78 25.34
CA LEU A 175 -26.77 -13.08 24.81
C LEU A 175 -27.97 -13.61 25.61
N GLU A 176 -29.15 -13.70 24.99
CA GLU A 176 -30.18 -14.73 25.21
C GLU A 176 -31.47 -14.40 24.41
N ASP A 177 -31.76 -15.17 23.36
CA ASP A 177 -32.96 -16.02 23.27
C ASP A 177 -32.89 -16.89 22.01
N GLU A 178 -33.02 -18.21 22.15
CA GLU A 178 -33.12 -19.14 21.00
C GLU A 178 -34.40 -18.84 20.21
N SER A 179 -34.24 -18.21 19.04
CA SER A 179 -35.34 -18.00 18.10
C SER A 179 -35.92 -19.34 17.64
N PRO A 180 -37.26 -19.47 17.48
CA PRO A 180 -37.89 -20.71 17.05
C PRO A 180 -37.35 -21.14 15.68
N LYS A 181 -36.72 -22.32 15.61
CA LYS A 181 -36.23 -22.95 14.38
C LYS A 181 -37.38 -23.21 13.40
N THR A 182 -37.64 -22.24 12.54
CA THR A 182 -38.50 -22.41 11.37
C THR A 182 -37.68 -23.01 10.22
N SER A 183 -38.33 -23.63 9.23
CA SER A 183 -37.66 -24.25 8.08
C SER A 183 -38.39 -23.92 6.79
N TYR A 184 -37.67 -23.92 5.68
CA TYR A 184 -38.22 -23.68 4.34
C TYR A 184 -37.69 -24.72 3.34
N LEU A 185 -38.35 -24.80 2.18
CA LEU A 185 -37.95 -25.65 1.06
C LEU A 185 -37.59 -24.80 -0.15
N GLU A 186 -36.61 -25.23 -0.92
CA GLU A 186 -36.40 -24.78 -2.30
C GLU A 186 -36.66 -25.94 -3.26
N VAL A 187 -37.52 -25.75 -4.25
CA VAL A 187 -37.95 -26.82 -5.16
C VAL A 187 -37.92 -26.36 -6.61
N THR A 188 -37.17 -27.09 -7.44
CA THR A 188 -37.18 -26.97 -8.90
C THR A 188 -38.07 -28.04 -9.49
N TYR A 189 -38.87 -27.69 -10.49
CA TYR A 189 -39.78 -28.61 -11.17
C TYR A 189 -39.41 -28.78 -12.62
N TRP A 190 -39.69 -29.96 -13.17
CA TRP A 190 -39.72 -30.21 -14.59
C TRP A 190 -40.96 -29.57 -15.23
N LYS A 191 -40.89 -29.26 -16.53
CA LYS A 191 -42.02 -28.69 -17.31
C LYS A 191 -43.30 -29.54 -17.26
N ASN A 192 -43.19 -30.84 -17.01
CA ASN A 192 -44.34 -31.72 -16.85
C ASN A 192 -45.05 -31.56 -15.48
N GLY A 193 -44.43 -30.90 -14.51
CA GLY A 193 -44.93 -30.65 -13.15
C GLY A 193 -44.39 -31.62 -12.08
N GLN A 194 -43.51 -32.55 -12.44
CA GLN A 194 -42.80 -33.40 -11.48
C GLN A 194 -41.63 -32.62 -10.86
N LYS A 195 -41.22 -32.98 -9.64
CA LYS A 195 -40.05 -32.37 -8.99
C LYS A 195 -38.78 -32.77 -9.74
N ALA A 196 -37.88 -31.82 -9.96
CA ALA A 196 -36.52 -32.06 -10.45
C ALA A 196 -35.54 -32.07 -9.27
N ALA A 197 -35.65 -31.09 -8.37
CA ALA A 197 -34.85 -30.99 -7.16
C ALA A 197 -35.66 -30.47 -5.97
N GLU A 198 -35.27 -30.86 -4.76
CA GLU A 198 -35.82 -30.37 -3.49
C GLU A 198 -34.68 -30.25 -2.49
N SER A 199 -34.50 -29.05 -1.93
CA SER A 199 -33.58 -28.77 -0.83
C SER A 199 -34.40 -28.31 0.38
N LYS A 200 -34.09 -28.82 1.58
CA LYS A 200 -34.68 -28.37 2.84
C LYS A 200 -33.65 -27.59 3.64
N PHE A 201 -34.06 -26.45 4.18
CA PHE A 201 -33.22 -25.58 4.99
C PHE A 201 -33.86 -25.30 6.36
N GLU A 202 -33.03 -25.24 7.39
CA GLU A 202 -33.38 -24.68 8.71
C GLU A 202 -32.93 -23.23 8.75
N ASN A 203 -33.79 -22.32 9.23
CA ASN A 203 -33.41 -20.93 9.43
C ASN A 203 -32.33 -20.82 10.51
N THR A 204 -31.41 -19.89 10.31
CA THR A 204 -30.30 -19.58 11.22
C THR A 204 -30.24 -18.07 11.42
N ASP A 205 -29.49 -17.59 12.41
CA ASP A 205 -29.24 -16.14 12.59
C ASP A 205 -28.53 -15.51 11.39
N TYR A 206 -27.98 -16.33 10.50
CA TYR A 206 -27.39 -15.93 9.23
C TYR A 206 -28.37 -16.10 8.06
N SER A 207 -28.28 -15.21 7.07
CA SER A 207 -29.21 -15.07 5.95
C SER A 207 -29.35 -16.28 5.03
N ASN A 208 -28.42 -17.25 5.07
CA ASN A 208 -28.38 -18.36 4.13
C ASN A 208 -29.08 -19.64 4.62
N GLY A 209 -29.44 -19.73 5.91
CA GLY A 209 -29.98 -20.96 6.50
C GLY A 209 -29.00 -22.14 6.43
N LYS A 210 -29.29 -23.21 7.17
CA LYS A 210 -28.53 -24.47 7.14
C LYS A 210 -29.25 -25.49 6.28
N ILE A 211 -28.60 -25.99 5.22
CA ILE A 211 -29.15 -27.07 4.41
C ILE A 211 -29.21 -28.37 5.24
N VAL A 212 -30.36 -29.04 5.24
CA VAL A 212 -30.62 -30.25 6.01
C VAL A 212 -30.71 -31.47 5.12
N SER A 213 -31.27 -31.32 3.92
CA SER A 213 -31.35 -32.42 2.95
C SER A 213 -31.51 -31.90 1.53
N LYS A 214 -31.07 -32.72 0.56
CA LYS A 214 -31.24 -32.45 -0.87
C LYS A 214 -31.66 -33.73 -1.60
N LYS A 215 -32.55 -33.60 -2.57
CA LYS A 215 -33.06 -34.71 -3.40
C LYS A 215 -33.16 -34.29 -4.85
N HIS A 216 -32.92 -35.24 -5.75
CA HIS A 216 -33.05 -35.05 -7.19
C HIS A 216 -33.85 -36.20 -7.82
N TRP A 217 -34.64 -35.87 -8.84
CA TRP A 217 -35.43 -36.82 -9.62
C TRP A 217 -35.25 -36.56 -11.11
N ASP A 218 -35.35 -37.62 -11.91
CA ASP A 218 -35.41 -37.50 -13.37
C ASP A 218 -36.77 -36.96 -13.84
N GLU A 219 -36.87 -36.67 -15.13
CA GLU A 219 -38.09 -36.14 -15.77
C GLU A 219 -39.31 -37.07 -15.69
N ASN A 220 -39.11 -38.34 -15.31
CA ASN A 220 -40.17 -39.34 -15.13
C ASN A 220 -40.55 -39.52 -13.66
N GLY A 221 -39.87 -38.81 -12.74
CA GLY A 221 -40.13 -38.81 -11.31
C GLY A 221 -39.40 -39.92 -10.57
N LYS A 222 -38.42 -40.58 -11.20
CA LYS A 222 -37.56 -41.56 -10.55
C LYS A 222 -36.49 -40.81 -9.76
N LEU A 223 -36.33 -41.18 -8.49
CA LEU A 223 -35.31 -40.62 -7.61
C LEU A 223 -33.91 -40.96 -8.14
N ILE A 224 -33.08 -39.93 -8.34
CA ILE A 224 -31.66 -40.03 -8.72
C ILE A 224 -30.77 -40.01 -7.48
N SER A 225 -31.03 -39.07 -6.57
CA SER A 225 -30.18 -38.78 -5.42
C SER A 225 -31.02 -38.34 -4.22
N SER A 226 -30.60 -38.72 -3.02
CA SER A 226 -31.19 -38.25 -1.76
C SER A 226 -30.11 -38.24 -0.69
N VAL A 227 -29.90 -37.09 -0.07
CA VAL A 227 -28.89 -36.88 0.96
C VAL A 227 -29.47 -36.08 2.13
N THR A 228 -29.03 -36.41 3.33
CA THR A 228 -29.23 -35.64 4.55
C THR A 228 -27.86 -35.18 5.02
N PHE A 229 -27.72 -33.90 5.37
CA PHE A 229 -26.47 -33.30 5.82
C PHE A 229 -26.35 -33.44 7.35
N GLU A 230 -25.14 -33.71 7.85
CA GLU A 230 -24.85 -33.78 9.28
C GLU A 230 -24.83 -32.37 9.91
N ASP A 231 -24.63 -32.26 11.22
CA ASP A 231 -24.80 -30.99 11.94
C ASP A 231 -23.80 -29.89 11.55
N ASP A 232 -22.68 -30.29 10.96
CA ASP A 232 -21.64 -29.45 10.39
C ASP A 232 -21.88 -29.10 8.90
N GLY A 233 -22.99 -29.57 8.31
CA GLY A 233 -23.31 -29.37 6.90
C GLY A 233 -22.62 -30.35 5.94
N ILE A 234 -21.88 -31.34 6.46
CA ILE A 234 -21.08 -32.25 5.65
C ILE A 234 -21.91 -33.48 5.25
N ALA A 235 -21.76 -33.91 4.00
CA ALA A 235 -22.29 -35.18 3.51
C ALA A 235 -21.17 -36.03 2.87
N LYS A 236 -21.20 -37.35 3.09
CA LYS A 236 -20.13 -38.29 2.68
C LYS A 236 -20.22 -38.83 1.26
N LYS A 237 -21.37 -38.74 0.58
CA LYS A 237 -21.53 -39.08 -0.85
C LYS A 237 -22.94 -38.72 -1.33
N TYR A 238 -23.05 -37.96 -2.41
CA TYR A 238 -24.32 -37.65 -3.04
C TYR A 238 -24.13 -37.19 -4.48
N VAL A 239 -25.20 -37.15 -5.26
CA VAL A 239 -25.19 -36.51 -6.58
C VAL A 239 -25.90 -35.17 -6.49
N ASP A 240 -25.22 -34.14 -6.99
CA ASP A 240 -25.74 -32.79 -7.17
C ASP A 240 -25.99 -32.52 -8.67
N ILE A 241 -27.06 -31.80 -9.00
CA ILE A 241 -27.48 -31.58 -10.38
C ILE A 241 -27.88 -30.13 -10.57
N ASP A 242 -27.29 -29.49 -11.58
CA ASP A 242 -27.68 -28.18 -12.08
C ASP A 242 -28.44 -28.35 -13.41
N TYR A 243 -29.35 -27.42 -13.69
CA TYR A 243 -30.32 -27.54 -14.77
C TYR A 243 -30.28 -26.31 -15.66
N TYR A 244 -30.48 -26.52 -16.96
CA TYR A 244 -30.95 -25.44 -17.83
C TYR A 244 -32.39 -25.13 -17.45
N THR A 245 -32.66 -23.88 -17.09
CA THR A 245 -34.00 -23.45 -16.66
C THR A 245 -34.58 -22.41 -17.60
N ASN A 246 -35.90 -22.39 -17.69
CA ASN A 246 -36.66 -21.27 -18.22
C ASN A 246 -37.70 -20.90 -17.17
N ASN A 247 -37.70 -19.65 -16.71
CA ASN A 247 -38.49 -19.20 -15.58
C ASN A 247 -38.30 -20.10 -14.35
N GLN A 248 -37.05 -20.50 -14.15
CA GLN A 248 -36.58 -21.35 -13.06
C GLN A 248 -37.27 -22.75 -13.02
N VAL A 249 -37.88 -23.16 -14.13
CA VAL A 249 -38.39 -24.51 -14.39
C VAL A 249 -37.32 -25.28 -15.18
N ALA A 250 -36.95 -26.47 -14.71
CA ALA A 250 -35.96 -27.30 -15.37
C ALA A 250 -36.45 -27.78 -16.75
N ILE A 251 -35.58 -27.59 -17.75
CA ILE A 251 -35.79 -28.03 -19.13
C ILE A 251 -34.95 -29.26 -19.44
N SER A 252 -33.68 -29.24 -19.06
CA SER A 252 -32.75 -30.37 -19.19
C SER A 252 -31.67 -30.29 -18.10
N VAL A 253 -30.92 -31.39 -17.92
CA VAL A 253 -29.74 -31.39 -17.04
C VAL A 253 -28.64 -30.59 -17.74
N GLN A 254 -28.01 -29.68 -17.01
CA GLN A 254 -26.82 -28.93 -17.46
C GLN A 254 -25.55 -29.63 -16.97
N GLU A 255 -25.55 -30.02 -15.70
CA GLU A 255 -24.39 -30.58 -15.05
C GLU A 255 -24.80 -31.59 -13.98
N MET A 256 -24.05 -32.69 -13.88
CA MET A 256 -24.16 -33.66 -12.80
C MET A 256 -22.81 -33.82 -12.10
N LYS A 257 -22.80 -33.64 -10.78
CA LYS A 257 -21.62 -33.78 -9.90
C LYS A 257 -21.82 -34.96 -8.96
N GLU A 258 -20.98 -35.98 -9.07
CA GLU A 258 -20.93 -37.10 -8.13
C GLU A 258 -19.95 -36.77 -6.99
N MET A 259 -20.48 -36.31 -5.87
CA MET A 259 -19.75 -35.82 -4.71
C MET A 259 -19.19 -36.97 -3.86
N ARG A 260 -17.90 -36.94 -3.50
CA ARG A 260 -17.27 -37.74 -2.43
C ARG A 260 -17.42 -37.08 -1.06
N SER A 261 -17.44 -35.76 -1.01
CA SER A 261 -17.72 -34.98 0.20
C SER A 261 -18.35 -33.64 -0.22
N GLN A 262 -18.74 -32.79 0.72
CA GLN A 262 -19.35 -31.49 0.39
C GLN A 262 -18.50 -30.62 -0.55
N ASN A 263 -17.16 -30.76 -0.52
CA ASN A 263 -16.23 -29.95 -1.31
C ASN A 263 -15.42 -30.75 -2.33
N GLU A 264 -15.65 -32.05 -2.45
CA GLU A 264 -14.91 -32.92 -3.38
C GLU A 264 -15.87 -33.78 -4.19
N TYR A 265 -15.71 -33.78 -5.51
CA TYR A 265 -16.44 -34.67 -6.41
C TYR A 265 -15.50 -35.62 -7.13
N GLU A 266 -15.97 -36.85 -7.36
CA GLU A 266 -15.23 -37.93 -8.04
C GLU A 266 -15.43 -37.86 -9.56
N LYS A 267 -16.60 -37.36 -9.97
CA LYS A 267 -16.99 -37.24 -11.37
C LYS A 267 -17.88 -36.03 -11.61
N ARG A 268 -17.65 -35.33 -12.71
CA ARG A 268 -18.52 -34.26 -13.22
C ARG A 268 -18.89 -34.58 -14.66
N THR A 269 -20.18 -34.46 -15.00
CA THR A 269 -20.67 -34.68 -16.37
C THR A 269 -21.39 -33.43 -16.84
N LEU A 270 -20.93 -32.87 -17.96
CA LEU A 270 -21.55 -31.71 -18.61
C LEU A 270 -22.44 -32.18 -19.76
N TYR A 271 -23.61 -31.58 -19.87
CA TYR A 271 -24.61 -31.91 -20.88
C TYR A 271 -24.90 -30.70 -21.74
N SER A 272 -25.25 -30.95 -22.99
CA SER A 272 -25.80 -29.95 -23.89
C SER A 272 -27.23 -29.59 -23.48
N GLU A 273 -27.74 -28.49 -24.01
CA GLU A 273 -29.13 -28.04 -23.85
C GLU A 273 -30.16 -29.13 -24.20
N LYS A 274 -29.79 -30.06 -25.10
CA LYS A 274 -30.63 -31.18 -25.56
C LYS A 274 -30.47 -32.46 -24.73
N GLY A 275 -29.63 -32.44 -23.69
CA GLY A 275 -29.36 -33.58 -22.81
C GLY A 275 -28.33 -34.59 -23.35
N GLU A 276 -27.64 -34.31 -24.45
CA GLU A 276 -26.50 -35.11 -24.90
C GLU A 276 -25.24 -34.76 -24.09
N ILE A 277 -24.42 -35.74 -23.72
CA ILE A 277 -23.19 -35.53 -22.95
C ILE A 277 -22.16 -34.77 -23.80
N LEU A 278 -21.62 -33.68 -23.24
CA LEU A 278 -20.55 -32.86 -23.83
C LEU A 278 -19.18 -33.26 -23.29
N SER A 279 -19.08 -33.50 -21.98
CA SER A 279 -17.84 -34.00 -21.37
C SER A 279 -18.07 -34.76 -20.08
N GLU A 280 -17.13 -35.64 -19.76
CA GLU A 280 -17.02 -36.33 -18.48
C GLU A 280 -15.64 -36.06 -17.87
N GLN A 281 -15.61 -35.55 -16.65
CA GLN A 281 -14.40 -35.23 -15.90
C GLN A 281 -14.31 -36.19 -14.71
N LYS A 282 -13.15 -36.79 -14.49
CA LYS A 282 -12.88 -37.70 -13.37
C LYS A 282 -11.77 -37.14 -12.50
N TYR A 283 -11.96 -37.29 -11.21
CA TYR A 283 -11.06 -36.78 -10.19
C TYR A 283 -10.49 -37.91 -9.35
N GLN A 284 -9.20 -37.84 -9.05
CA GLN A 284 -8.49 -38.76 -8.19
C GLN A 284 -7.85 -37.95 -7.06
N ASP A 285 -8.15 -38.32 -5.81
CA ASP A 285 -7.62 -37.66 -4.61
C ASP A 285 -7.84 -36.14 -4.58
N GLY A 286 -9.00 -35.69 -5.09
CA GLY A 286 -9.40 -34.28 -5.13
C GLY A 286 -8.94 -33.52 -6.38
N GLU A 287 -8.08 -34.12 -7.21
CA GLU A 287 -7.52 -33.46 -8.39
C GLU A 287 -8.03 -34.05 -9.71
N LEU A 288 -8.14 -33.20 -10.73
CA LEU A 288 -8.56 -33.61 -12.06
C LEU A 288 -7.53 -34.60 -12.63
N ALA A 289 -8.00 -35.76 -13.09
CA ALA A 289 -7.16 -36.83 -13.60
C ALA A 289 -7.46 -37.14 -15.09
N GLU A 290 -8.72 -37.04 -15.49
CA GLU A 290 -9.15 -37.35 -16.86
C GLU A 290 -10.33 -36.47 -17.28
N VAL A 291 -10.31 -35.98 -18.52
CA VAL A 291 -11.46 -35.38 -19.18
C VAL A 291 -11.70 -36.10 -20.51
N ILE A 292 -12.92 -36.57 -20.72
CA ILE A 292 -13.39 -37.12 -21.99
C ILE A 292 -14.32 -36.09 -22.61
N ASN A 293 -13.95 -35.53 -23.76
CA ASN A 293 -14.77 -34.58 -24.50
C ASN A 293 -15.47 -35.29 -25.65
N TYR A 294 -16.77 -35.05 -25.82
CA TYR A 294 -17.58 -35.65 -26.87
C TYR A 294 -17.95 -34.59 -27.92
N ASN A 295 -17.52 -34.80 -29.15
CA ASN A 295 -17.90 -33.93 -30.26
C ASN A 295 -19.23 -34.41 -30.85
N LEU A 296 -20.29 -33.61 -30.62
CA LEU A 296 -21.64 -33.95 -31.08
C LEU A 296 -21.80 -33.89 -32.60
N ALA A 297 -20.98 -33.11 -33.31
CA ALA A 297 -21.11 -32.89 -34.75
C ALA A 297 -20.62 -34.08 -35.58
N ASP A 298 -19.47 -34.66 -35.21
CA ASP A 298 -18.86 -35.80 -35.92
C ASP A 298 -18.91 -37.13 -35.15
N ARG A 299 -19.48 -37.12 -33.93
CA ARG A 299 -19.63 -38.28 -33.04
C ARG A 299 -18.29 -38.90 -32.63
N THR A 300 -17.23 -38.09 -32.56
CA THR A 300 -15.92 -38.50 -32.03
C THR A 300 -15.76 -38.13 -30.56
N GLN A 301 -14.72 -38.68 -29.91
CA GLN A 301 -14.32 -38.31 -28.56
C GLN A 301 -12.81 -38.09 -28.47
N SER A 302 -12.39 -37.19 -27.59
CA SER A 302 -10.99 -37.00 -27.22
C SER A 302 -10.80 -37.18 -25.72
N THR A 303 -9.59 -37.59 -25.32
CA THR A 303 -9.23 -37.79 -23.92
C THR A 303 -8.07 -36.88 -23.56
N GLN A 304 -8.20 -36.18 -22.44
CA GLN A 304 -7.17 -35.38 -21.81
C GLN A 304 -6.82 -36.03 -20.47
N LEU A 305 -5.55 -36.28 -20.25
CA LEU A 305 -5.02 -36.84 -19.01
C LEU A 305 -4.28 -35.76 -18.23
N TYR A 306 -4.43 -35.82 -16.93
CA TYR A 306 -3.84 -34.89 -15.98
C TYR A 306 -3.07 -35.67 -14.90
N ARG A 307 -1.99 -35.09 -14.39
CA ARG A 307 -1.23 -35.59 -13.24
C ARG A 307 -0.92 -34.40 -12.34
N GLU A 308 -1.24 -34.53 -11.05
CA GLU A 308 -1.09 -33.42 -10.09
C GLU A 308 -1.84 -32.15 -10.55
N GLY A 309 -3.05 -32.33 -11.09
CA GLY A 309 -3.88 -31.24 -11.64
C GLY A 309 -3.38 -30.61 -12.95
N MET A 310 -2.20 -31.00 -13.45
CA MET A 310 -1.54 -30.40 -14.61
C MET A 310 -1.74 -31.24 -15.90
N PRO A 311 -1.83 -30.61 -17.10
CA PRO A 311 -1.89 -31.33 -18.37
C PRO A 311 -0.75 -32.35 -18.55
N TYR A 312 -1.08 -33.59 -18.87
CA TYR A 312 -0.11 -34.68 -19.02
C TYR A 312 -0.10 -35.32 -20.40
N ASP A 313 -1.26 -35.69 -20.95
CA ASP A 313 -1.34 -36.28 -22.29
C ASP A 313 -2.68 -35.91 -22.97
N GLY A 314 -2.64 -35.61 -24.26
CA GLY A 314 -3.82 -35.28 -25.05
C GLY A 314 -3.76 -33.90 -25.71
N GLU A 315 -4.88 -33.51 -26.33
CA GLU A 315 -5.05 -32.22 -26.99
C GLU A 315 -5.83 -31.26 -26.09
N PHE A 316 -5.30 -30.07 -25.91
CA PHE A 316 -5.78 -29.07 -24.97
C PHE A 316 -6.08 -27.77 -25.71
N THR A 317 -6.94 -26.97 -25.10
CA THR A 317 -7.30 -25.64 -25.59
C THR A 317 -7.33 -24.68 -24.43
N THR A 318 -6.78 -23.49 -24.63
CA THR A 318 -6.86 -22.37 -23.68
C THR A 318 -7.17 -21.08 -24.42
N VAL A 319 -7.63 -20.07 -23.69
CA VAL A 319 -7.81 -18.71 -24.22
C VAL A 319 -6.50 -17.94 -24.07
N ILE A 320 -6.16 -17.14 -25.07
CA ILE A 320 -5.03 -16.21 -25.07
C ILE A 320 -5.45 -14.89 -25.72
N GLY A 321 -5.62 -13.83 -24.91
CA GLY A 321 -6.29 -12.60 -25.35
C GLY A 321 -7.70 -12.89 -25.89
N TYR A 322 -8.02 -12.40 -27.10
CA TYR A 322 -9.25 -12.74 -27.84
C TYR A 322 -9.18 -14.03 -28.65
N ASN A 323 -8.07 -14.78 -28.59
CA ASN A 323 -7.83 -15.95 -29.43
C ASN A 323 -7.89 -17.26 -28.65
N GLN A 324 -7.97 -18.37 -29.37
CA GLN A 324 -7.89 -19.73 -28.82
C GLN A 324 -6.58 -20.39 -29.22
N LEU A 325 -5.84 -20.88 -28.22
CA LEU A 325 -4.61 -21.65 -28.41
C LEU A 325 -4.91 -23.14 -28.26
N PHE A 326 -4.64 -23.89 -29.32
CA PHE A 326 -4.70 -25.35 -29.37
C PHE A 326 -3.28 -25.92 -29.24
N TYR A 327 -3.08 -26.89 -28.36
CA TYR A 327 -1.77 -27.48 -28.08
C TYR A 327 -1.87 -28.93 -27.62
N THR A 328 -0.78 -29.68 -27.76
CA THR A 328 -0.74 -31.11 -27.39
C THR A 328 0.31 -31.34 -26.32
N PHE A 329 -0.04 -32.15 -25.32
CA PHE A 329 0.90 -32.72 -24.37
C PHE A 329 1.11 -34.21 -24.67
N LYS A 330 2.35 -34.67 -24.49
CA LYS A 330 2.70 -36.09 -24.47
C LYS A 330 3.64 -36.35 -23.30
N ASN A 331 3.25 -37.28 -22.42
CA ASN A 331 4.02 -37.61 -21.22
C ASN A 331 4.50 -36.39 -20.39
N GLY A 332 3.63 -35.40 -20.20
CA GLY A 332 3.90 -34.22 -19.37
C GLY A 332 4.69 -33.10 -20.04
N LYS A 333 4.93 -33.17 -21.36
CA LYS A 333 5.61 -32.12 -22.12
C LYS A 333 4.78 -31.64 -23.29
N LYS A 334 4.82 -30.33 -23.60
CA LYS A 334 4.28 -29.82 -24.87
C LYS A 334 5.08 -30.43 -26.02
N GLU A 335 4.37 -31.05 -26.97
CA GLU A 335 5.00 -31.71 -28.11
C GLU A 335 4.12 -31.63 -29.34
N GLY A 336 4.71 -31.19 -30.46
CA GLY A 336 4.02 -31.13 -31.74
C GLY A 336 3.47 -29.75 -32.08
N LYS A 337 2.50 -29.73 -33.00
CA LYS A 337 1.95 -28.50 -33.54
C LYS A 337 1.07 -27.78 -32.51
N ILE A 338 1.22 -26.47 -32.43
CA ILE A 338 0.27 -25.56 -31.80
C ILE A 338 -0.38 -24.68 -32.85
N THR A 339 -1.57 -24.18 -32.55
CA THR A 339 -2.31 -23.29 -33.45
C THR A 339 -3.06 -22.25 -32.64
N VAL A 340 -2.88 -20.99 -33.01
CA VAL A 340 -3.69 -19.88 -32.48
C VAL A 340 -4.75 -19.55 -33.52
N LYS A 341 -6.00 -19.58 -33.11
CA LYS A 341 -7.14 -19.25 -33.96
C LYS A 341 -7.96 -18.10 -33.38
N ASP A 342 -8.60 -17.36 -34.27
CA ASP A 342 -9.62 -16.38 -33.91
C ASP A 342 -10.78 -17.05 -33.17
N ARG A 343 -11.21 -16.48 -32.03
CA ARG A 343 -12.22 -17.10 -31.15
C ARG A 343 -13.63 -17.03 -31.73
N GLU A 344 -13.97 -15.98 -32.46
CA GLU A 344 -15.32 -15.80 -33.01
C GLU A 344 -15.61 -16.80 -34.13
N THR A 345 -14.63 -17.00 -35.01
CA THR A 345 -14.79 -17.85 -36.19
C THR A 345 -14.29 -19.28 -35.98
N ASN A 346 -13.35 -19.50 -35.05
CA ASN A 346 -12.65 -20.77 -34.78
C ASN A 346 -12.07 -21.47 -36.04
N THR A 347 -11.94 -20.74 -37.13
CA THR A 347 -11.56 -21.27 -38.46
C THR A 347 -10.34 -20.56 -39.02
N ILE A 348 -10.15 -19.28 -38.71
CA ILE A 348 -8.98 -18.52 -39.14
C ILE A 348 -7.81 -18.86 -38.24
N THR A 349 -6.76 -19.45 -38.82
CA THR A 349 -5.48 -19.67 -38.14
C THR A 349 -4.62 -18.42 -38.26
N LEU A 350 -4.28 -17.83 -37.13
CA LEU A 350 -3.46 -16.62 -37.04
C LEU A 350 -1.97 -16.98 -36.96
N TYR A 351 -1.63 -17.96 -36.13
CA TYR A 351 -0.26 -18.37 -35.88
C TYR A 351 -0.14 -19.89 -35.73
N GLU A 352 0.99 -20.42 -36.18
CA GLU A 352 1.36 -21.83 -36.03
C GLU A 352 2.78 -21.95 -35.52
N GLY A 353 2.97 -22.87 -34.58
CA GLY A 353 4.27 -23.20 -34.00
C GLY A 353 4.40 -24.70 -33.78
N TYR A 354 5.62 -25.14 -33.50
CA TYR A 354 5.95 -26.54 -33.23
C TYR A 354 6.81 -26.64 -31.98
N TYR A 355 6.30 -27.28 -30.94
CA TYR A 355 7.07 -27.61 -29.74
C TYR A 355 7.84 -28.91 -29.93
N LYS A 356 9.06 -28.95 -29.41
CA LYS A 356 9.87 -30.16 -29.28
C LYS A 356 10.45 -30.22 -27.87
N ASP A 357 10.15 -31.30 -27.15
CA ASP A 357 10.61 -31.50 -25.77
C ASP A 357 10.28 -30.31 -24.85
N ASP A 358 9.05 -29.78 -24.93
CA ASP A 358 8.56 -28.63 -24.16
C ASP A 358 9.17 -27.26 -24.54
N LEU A 359 10.03 -27.21 -25.57
CA LEU A 359 10.64 -25.98 -26.05
C LEU A 359 10.07 -25.54 -27.42
N PRO A 360 9.86 -24.22 -27.64
CA PRO A 360 9.55 -23.69 -28.96
C PRO A 360 10.66 -24.08 -29.96
N PHE A 361 10.30 -24.73 -31.06
CA PHE A 361 11.28 -25.23 -32.03
C PHE A 361 11.20 -24.49 -33.37
N ASP A 362 10.02 -24.46 -34.01
CA ASP A 362 9.81 -23.77 -35.28
C ASP A 362 8.46 -23.05 -35.29
N GLY A 363 8.42 -21.88 -35.92
CA GLY A 363 7.20 -21.10 -36.13
C GLY A 363 6.96 -20.04 -35.06
N TYR A 364 5.70 -19.64 -34.91
CA TYR A 364 5.26 -18.51 -34.10
C TYR A 364 4.63 -18.96 -32.79
N PHE A 365 5.00 -18.29 -31.70
CA PHE A 365 4.54 -18.60 -30.35
C PHE A 365 4.09 -17.32 -29.69
N ILE A 366 2.90 -17.35 -29.10
CA ILE A 366 2.46 -16.29 -28.21
C ILE A 366 2.93 -16.61 -26.80
N ILE A 367 3.52 -15.62 -26.14
CA ILE A 367 3.97 -15.69 -24.76
C ILE A 367 3.21 -14.63 -23.95
N ASP A 368 2.53 -15.08 -22.90
CA ASP A 368 1.81 -14.20 -21.98
C ASP A 368 2.77 -13.42 -21.08
N GLY A 369 2.61 -12.09 -21.05
CA GLY A 369 3.13 -11.21 -20.01
C GLY A 369 2.03 -10.82 -19.01
N ALA A 370 2.33 -9.99 -18.00
CA ALA A 370 1.31 -9.57 -17.02
C ALA A 370 0.23 -8.64 -17.63
N GLU A 371 0.61 -7.79 -18.59
CA GLU A 371 -0.27 -6.77 -19.21
C GLU A 371 -0.13 -6.69 -20.74
N THR A 372 0.76 -7.50 -21.32
CA THR A 372 1.07 -7.54 -22.75
C THR A 372 1.20 -8.99 -23.19
N TYR A 373 1.07 -9.26 -24.48
CA TYR A 373 1.51 -10.53 -25.06
C TYR A 373 2.59 -10.30 -26.10
N GLN A 374 3.45 -11.31 -26.27
CA GLN A 374 4.59 -11.26 -27.17
C GLN A 374 4.42 -12.33 -28.24
N LEU A 375 4.70 -11.99 -29.50
CA LEU A 375 4.76 -12.93 -30.60
C LEU A 375 6.21 -13.18 -30.95
N HIS A 376 6.67 -14.39 -30.67
CA HIS A 376 8.04 -14.82 -30.93
C HIS A 376 8.09 -15.79 -32.10
N HIS A 377 9.07 -15.61 -32.99
CA HIS A 377 9.35 -16.50 -34.11
C HIS A 377 10.63 -17.29 -33.87
N TYR A 378 10.54 -18.61 -34.02
CA TYR A 378 11.64 -19.55 -33.83
C TYR A 378 11.96 -20.29 -35.12
N THR A 379 13.25 -20.60 -35.30
CA THR A 379 13.74 -21.53 -36.30
C THR A 379 14.80 -22.44 -35.68
N ASN A 380 14.62 -23.76 -35.75
CA ASN A 380 15.50 -24.77 -35.15
C ASN A 380 15.82 -24.52 -33.66
N GLY A 381 14.83 -24.10 -32.88
CA GLY A 381 14.94 -23.89 -31.44
C GLY A 381 15.58 -22.56 -31.02
N LYS A 382 15.77 -21.62 -31.95
CA LYS A 382 16.32 -20.30 -31.67
C LYS A 382 15.42 -19.21 -32.22
N GLN A 383 15.31 -18.08 -31.51
CA GLN A 383 14.61 -16.91 -32.02
C GLN A 383 15.30 -16.40 -33.29
N GLU A 384 14.51 -16.19 -34.33
CA GLU A 384 14.98 -15.81 -35.67
C GLU A 384 13.93 -14.90 -36.32
N GLY A 385 14.37 -13.87 -37.04
CA GLY A 385 13.49 -12.91 -37.70
C GLY A 385 12.77 -11.97 -36.73
N VAL A 386 11.63 -11.44 -37.18
CA VAL A 386 10.90 -10.37 -36.49
C VAL A 386 10.09 -10.91 -35.31
N GLN A 387 10.26 -10.27 -34.16
CA GLN A 387 9.51 -10.47 -32.93
C GLN A 387 8.64 -9.24 -32.66
N LYS A 388 7.51 -9.43 -31.97
CA LYS A 388 6.59 -8.32 -31.64
C LYS A 388 6.13 -8.38 -30.19
N VAL A 389 5.94 -7.21 -29.58
CA VAL A 389 5.27 -7.03 -28.30
C VAL A 389 4.08 -6.12 -28.53
N PHE A 390 2.91 -6.52 -28.07
CA PHE A 390 1.67 -5.76 -28.25
C PHE A 390 1.39 -4.89 -27.02
N ALA A 391 0.70 -3.77 -27.22
CA ALA A 391 0.45 -2.78 -26.18
C ALA A 391 -0.48 -3.29 -25.07
N ASN A 392 -1.42 -4.19 -25.41
CA ASN A 392 -2.34 -4.81 -24.47
C ASN A 392 -2.86 -6.17 -25.02
N PHE A 393 -3.66 -6.90 -24.24
CA PHE A 393 -4.24 -8.20 -24.61
C PHE A 393 -5.41 -8.13 -25.60
N PHE A 394 -5.96 -6.94 -25.78
CA PHE A 394 -7.24 -6.69 -26.44
C PHE A 394 -7.10 -6.02 -27.81
N ASP A 395 -5.89 -5.65 -28.23
CA ASP A 395 -5.64 -5.00 -29.51
C ASP A 395 -4.39 -5.59 -30.17
N ASP A 396 -4.32 -5.43 -31.49
CA ASP A 396 -3.20 -5.79 -32.35
C ASP A 396 -2.19 -4.63 -32.47
N GLU A 397 -2.29 -3.62 -31.60
CA GLU A 397 -1.36 -2.50 -31.57
C GLU A 397 0.03 -2.95 -31.11
N VAL A 398 1.01 -2.85 -32.02
CA VAL A 398 2.41 -3.18 -31.73
C VAL A 398 3.05 -2.07 -30.92
N LYS A 399 3.57 -2.42 -29.74
CA LYS A 399 4.37 -1.55 -28.87
C LYS A 399 5.86 -1.67 -29.17
N GLU A 400 6.34 -2.88 -29.43
CA GLU A 400 7.75 -3.13 -29.76
C GLU A 400 7.86 -4.09 -30.95
N GLU A 401 8.80 -3.81 -31.84
CA GLU A 401 9.14 -4.70 -32.96
C GLU A 401 10.66 -4.80 -33.11
N PHE A 402 11.22 -6.01 -33.13
CA PHE A 402 12.65 -6.20 -33.16
C PHE A 402 13.10 -7.47 -33.89
N GLU A 403 14.33 -7.44 -34.41
CA GLU A 403 14.89 -8.55 -35.20
C GLU A 403 15.89 -9.38 -34.39
N MET A 404 15.62 -10.69 -34.33
CA MET A 404 16.51 -11.67 -33.71
C MET A 404 17.22 -12.49 -34.78
N LYS A 405 18.48 -12.84 -34.54
CA LYS A 405 19.24 -13.74 -35.39
C LYS A 405 20.00 -14.74 -34.53
N ASN A 406 19.76 -16.03 -34.76
CA ASN A 406 20.41 -17.11 -34.02
C ASN A 406 20.29 -16.94 -32.48
N GLY A 407 19.15 -16.40 -32.01
CA GLY A 407 18.86 -16.18 -30.59
C GLY A 407 19.46 -14.91 -29.97
N VAL A 408 20.04 -13.99 -30.75
CA VAL A 408 20.52 -12.69 -30.26
C VAL A 408 19.88 -11.54 -31.02
N LEU A 409 19.71 -10.39 -30.36
CA LEU A 409 19.21 -9.16 -30.98
C LEU A 409 20.26 -8.64 -31.96
N ASP A 410 20.00 -8.74 -33.25
CA ASP A 410 20.91 -8.39 -34.34
C ASP A 410 20.08 -7.91 -35.53
N GLY A 411 20.04 -6.59 -35.71
CA GLY A 411 19.11 -5.93 -36.62
C GLY A 411 18.50 -4.68 -35.98
N TYR A 412 17.20 -4.46 -36.16
CA TYR A 412 16.52 -3.28 -35.64
C TYR A 412 15.75 -3.55 -34.35
N TYR A 413 15.47 -2.48 -33.62
CA TYR A 413 14.52 -2.43 -32.52
C TYR A 413 13.72 -1.13 -32.63
N ASN A 414 12.41 -1.24 -32.74
CA ASN A 414 11.47 -0.13 -32.87
C ASN A 414 10.52 -0.12 -31.67
N TYR A 415 10.26 1.07 -31.14
CA TYR A 415 9.28 1.28 -30.08
C TYR A 415 8.20 2.27 -30.53
N TYR A 416 6.95 1.93 -30.25
CA TYR A 416 5.77 2.67 -30.67
C TYR A 416 4.92 3.09 -29.47
N THR A 417 4.17 4.17 -29.64
CA THR A 417 3.12 4.61 -28.72
C THR A 417 2.00 5.22 -29.54
N ASP A 418 0.76 4.77 -29.31
CA ASP A 418 -0.42 5.13 -30.10
C ASP A 418 -0.19 4.98 -31.62
N GLY A 419 0.43 3.85 -32.00
CA GLY A 419 0.82 3.50 -33.36
C GLY A 419 1.92 4.36 -33.99
N LYS A 420 2.52 5.30 -33.24
CA LYS A 420 3.58 6.20 -33.74
C LYS A 420 4.96 5.74 -33.27
N LEU A 421 5.91 5.69 -34.19
CA LEU A 421 7.31 5.39 -33.88
C LEU A 421 7.88 6.47 -32.95
N VAL A 422 8.27 6.07 -31.75
CA VAL A 422 8.91 6.96 -30.75
C VAL A 422 10.43 6.95 -30.95
N PHE A 423 11.01 5.76 -31.11
CA PHE A 423 12.44 5.62 -31.40
C PHE A 423 12.75 4.33 -32.16
N GLU A 424 13.91 4.34 -32.82
CA GLU A 424 14.51 3.22 -33.53
C GLU A 424 15.97 3.06 -33.06
N SER A 425 16.39 1.80 -32.93
CA SER A 425 17.75 1.41 -32.60
C SER A 425 18.25 0.29 -33.51
N ARG A 426 19.57 0.21 -33.67
CA ARG A 426 20.29 -0.79 -34.45
C ARG A 426 21.19 -1.57 -33.51
N TYR A 427 21.06 -2.89 -33.54
CA TYR A 427 21.81 -3.82 -32.73
C TYR A 427 22.70 -4.72 -33.59
N LYS A 428 23.82 -5.13 -33.01
CA LYS A 428 24.71 -6.15 -33.58
C LYS A 428 25.25 -7.03 -32.47
N ASP A 429 25.08 -8.35 -32.61
CA ASP A 429 25.51 -9.34 -31.63
C ASP A 429 25.03 -9.01 -30.19
N GLY A 430 23.78 -8.52 -30.05
CA GLY A 430 23.17 -8.13 -28.78
C GLY A 430 23.58 -6.75 -28.25
N LYS A 431 24.45 -6.01 -28.95
CA LYS A 431 24.90 -4.67 -28.54
C LYS A 431 24.27 -3.59 -29.39
N ILE A 432 23.83 -2.50 -28.75
CA ILE A 432 23.35 -1.32 -29.46
C ILE A 432 24.52 -0.65 -30.19
N MET A 433 24.34 -0.37 -31.47
CA MET A 433 25.31 0.33 -32.33
C MET A 433 24.87 1.78 -32.54
N ASP A 434 23.60 1.99 -32.85
CA ASP A 434 23.07 3.34 -33.10
C ASP A 434 21.63 3.41 -32.60
N GLY A 435 21.21 4.55 -32.06
CA GLY A 435 19.81 4.80 -31.71
C GLY A 435 19.60 5.20 -30.26
N THR A 436 18.39 4.98 -29.77
CA THR A 436 17.95 5.40 -28.43
C THR A 436 17.45 4.20 -27.63
N GLN A 437 17.79 4.16 -26.35
CA GLN A 437 17.17 3.29 -25.37
C GLN A 437 16.42 4.16 -24.36
N ILE A 438 15.23 3.75 -23.95
CA ILE A 438 14.39 4.50 -23.00
C ILE A 438 13.98 3.56 -21.87
N SER A 439 14.03 4.05 -20.64
CA SER A 439 13.41 3.46 -19.45
C SER A 439 12.40 4.46 -18.87
N LYS A 440 11.78 4.14 -17.72
CA LYS A 440 10.80 5.05 -17.09
C LYS A 440 11.36 6.45 -16.78
N GLU A 441 12.64 6.53 -16.42
CA GLU A 441 13.25 7.77 -15.90
C GLU A 441 14.49 8.21 -16.68
N GLU A 442 14.98 7.39 -17.61
CA GLU A 442 16.23 7.65 -18.33
C GLU A 442 16.11 7.37 -19.83
N LYS A 443 16.80 8.18 -20.63
CA LYS A 443 16.99 8.00 -22.07
C LYS A 443 18.49 7.99 -22.38
N TRP A 444 18.95 6.99 -23.11
CA TRP A 444 20.34 6.84 -23.54
C TRP A 444 20.43 6.87 -25.06
N VAL A 445 21.37 7.64 -25.60
CA VAL A 445 21.60 7.77 -27.05
C VAL A 445 22.97 7.22 -27.39
N TYR A 446 23.02 6.32 -28.37
CA TYR A 446 24.23 5.65 -28.83
C TYR A 446 24.55 6.00 -30.28
N ARG A 447 25.84 6.10 -30.59
CA ARG A 447 26.37 6.25 -31.95
C ARG A 447 27.61 5.39 -32.12
N ASN A 448 27.66 4.59 -33.18
CA ASN A 448 28.75 3.64 -33.46
C ASN A 448 29.16 2.74 -32.26
N GLY A 449 28.21 2.40 -31.39
CA GLY A 449 28.41 1.55 -30.22
C GLY A 449 28.88 2.28 -28.96
N GLU A 450 29.02 3.60 -29.00
CA GLU A 450 29.43 4.42 -27.86
C GLU A 450 28.24 5.25 -27.34
N LEU A 451 28.14 5.37 -26.01
CA LEU A 451 27.16 6.26 -25.38
C LEU A 451 27.60 7.71 -25.63
N VAL A 452 26.71 8.54 -26.19
CA VAL A 452 26.99 9.95 -26.48
C VAL A 452 26.16 10.90 -25.62
N GLU A 453 24.99 10.48 -25.16
CA GLU A 453 24.10 11.30 -24.34
C GLU A 453 23.26 10.42 -23.40
N LYS A 454 23.08 10.88 -22.16
CA LYS A 454 22.12 10.34 -21.19
C LYS A 454 21.24 11.48 -20.69
N THR A 455 19.92 11.35 -20.83
CA THR A 455 18.93 12.26 -20.24
C THR A 455 18.27 11.56 -19.07
N VAL A 456 18.19 12.22 -17.93
CA VAL A 456 17.41 11.78 -16.76
C VAL A 456 16.22 12.71 -16.63
N PHE A 457 15.01 12.16 -16.46
CA PHE A 457 13.77 12.91 -16.33
C PHE A 457 13.37 13.11 -14.87
N THR A 458 12.52 14.10 -14.60
CA THR A 458 12.09 14.45 -13.22
C THR A 458 11.18 13.40 -12.60
N ASP A 459 10.29 12.78 -13.39
CA ASP A 459 9.45 11.67 -12.97
C ASP A 459 9.06 10.80 -14.17
N SER A 460 8.45 9.64 -13.92
CA SER A 460 8.08 8.66 -14.96
C SER A 460 6.96 9.09 -15.91
N TYR A 461 6.30 10.23 -15.65
CA TYR A 461 5.17 10.75 -16.43
C TYR A 461 5.52 12.05 -17.18
N ASN A 462 6.60 12.72 -16.78
CA ASN A 462 7.01 14.00 -17.33
C ASN A 462 8.17 13.84 -18.32
N SER A 463 8.05 14.48 -19.48
CA SER A 463 9.12 14.55 -20.50
C SER A 463 10.18 15.61 -20.19
N GLU A 464 10.06 16.35 -19.10
CA GLU A 464 11.03 17.39 -18.72
C GLU A 464 12.32 16.77 -18.17
N PRO A 465 13.49 17.12 -18.74
CA PRO A 465 14.77 16.62 -18.26
C PRO A 465 15.08 17.22 -16.89
N LYS A 466 15.55 16.39 -15.96
CA LYS A 466 16.24 16.79 -14.72
C LYS A 466 17.68 17.20 -15.04
N LEU A 467 18.37 16.35 -15.81
CA LEU A 467 19.73 16.61 -16.30
C LEU A 467 20.01 15.90 -17.63
N ILE A 468 20.99 16.41 -18.36
CA ILE A 468 21.54 15.81 -19.59
C ILE A 468 23.05 15.69 -19.46
N GLU A 469 23.56 14.47 -19.53
CA GLU A 469 25.00 14.17 -19.59
C GLU A 469 25.40 13.91 -21.04
N ARG A 470 26.56 14.45 -21.43
CA ARG A 470 27.15 14.23 -22.76
C ARG A 470 28.52 13.60 -22.62
N TYR A 471 28.80 12.64 -23.48
CA TYR A 471 29.95 11.75 -23.37
C TYR A 471 30.87 11.89 -24.60
N GLU A 472 32.18 11.88 -24.35
CA GLU A 472 33.22 11.82 -25.37
C GLU A 472 34.23 10.74 -24.98
N ASN A 473 34.57 9.83 -25.91
CA ASN A 473 35.49 8.71 -25.66
C ASN A 473 35.12 7.88 -24.41
N ASN A 474 33.81 7.64 -24.20
CA ASN A 474 33.25 6.93 -23.03
C ASN A 474 33.55 7.60 -21.67
N GLN A 475 33.84 8.90 -21.64
CA GLN A 475 33.94 9.71 -20.42
C GLN A 475 32.93 10.85 -20.48
N ILE A 476 32.38 11.25 -19.34
CA ILE A 476 31.50 12.41 -19.27
C ILE A 476 32.31 13.67 -19.64
N ALA A 477 31.82 14.39 -20.64
CA ALA A 477 32.41 15.64 -21.13
C ALA A 477 31.66 16.85 -20.53
N SER A 478 30.34 16.74 -20.36
CA SER A 478 29.53 17.78 -19.73
C SER A 478 28.26 17.24 -19.11
N VAL A 479 27.73 17.96 -18.13
CA VAL A 479 26.40 17.77 -17.55
C VAL A 479 25.64 19.09 -17.59
N GLU A 480 24.36 19.05 -17.92
CA GLU A 480 23.48 20.21 -17.98
C GLU A 480 22.26 19.96 -17.10
N TYR A 481 22.05 20.82 -16.11
CA TYR A 481 20.97 20.67 -15.11
C TYR A 481 19.81 21.62 -15.39
N PHE A 482 18.59 21.15 -15.12
CA PHE A 482 17.34 21.87 -15.36
C PHE A 482 16.43 21.92 -14.12
N ASN A 483 16.78 21.20 -13.06
CA ASN A 483 15.94 20.97 -11.88
C ASN A 483 16.21 21.93 -10.71
N PHE A 484 16.91 23.04 -10.96
CA PHE A 484 17.14 24.07 -9.96
C PHE A 484 17.33 25.45 -10.57
N THR A 485 17.18 26.48 -9.74
CA THR A 485 17.51 27.88 -10.07
C THR A 485 18.54 28.42 -9.09
N ILE A 486 19.56 29.12 -9.60
CA ILE A 486 20.47 29.94 -8.78
C ILE A 486 19.96 31.38 -8.77
N ALA A 487 19.49 31.87 -7.62
CA ALA A 487 18.80 33.17 -7.53
C ALA A 487 19.68 34.36 -7.96
N GLU A 488 20.99 34.32 -7.71
CA GLU A 488 21.89 35.39 -8.14
C GLU A 488 22.13 35.44 -9.66
N LYS A 489 21.83 34.34 -10.36
CA LYS A 489 22.10 34.18 -11.80
C LYS A 489 21.15 33.15 -12.42
N GLU A 490 19.90 33.56 -12.56
CA GLU A 490 18.84 32.76 -13.20
C GLU A 490 19.21 32.44 -14.66
N GLN A 491 19.09 31.16 -15.02
CA GLN A 491 19.35 30.62 -16.35
C GLN A 491 18.33 29.50 -16.62
N GLU A 492 18.04 29.22 -17.90
CA GLU A 492 17.16 28.09 -18.26
C GLU A 492 17.78 26.73 -17.91
N SER A 493 19.10 26.64 -17.97
CA SER A 493 19.88 25.46 -17.58
C SER A 493 21.24 25.87 -17.03
N TYR A 494 21.87 24.94 -16.31
CA TYR A 494 23.17 25.14 -15.69
C TYR A 494 24.16 24.10 -16.19
N LEU A 495 25.13 24.53 -17.01
CA LEU A 495 26.15 23.66 -17.61
C LEU A 495 27.36 23.50 -16.68
N GLY A 496 27.84 22.26 -16.56
CA GLY A 496 29.13 21.89 -16.00
C GLY A 496 29.95 21.09 -17.03
N THR A 497 31.22 21.41 -17.18
CA THR A 497 32.15 20.74 -18.11
C THR A 497 33.26 20.03 -17.36
N TYR A 498 33.58 18.81 -17.80
CA TYR A 498 34.63 18.00 -17.21
C TYR A 498 35.91 18.10 -18.03
N LYS A 499 37.05 17.95 -17.36
CA LYS A 499 38.36 17.80 -18.00
C LYS A 499 39.13 16.68 -17.32
N ASN A 500 39.47 15.64 -18.09
CA ASN A 500 40.10 14.41 -17.57
C ASN A 500 39.27 13.71 -16.46
N GLY A 501 37.94 13.78 -16.55
CA GLY A 501 37.02 13.20 -15.56
C GLY A 501 36.75 14.05 -14.32
N GLU A 502 37.43 15.19 -14.16
CA GLU A 502 37.26 16.10 -13.02
C GLU A 502 36.42 17.33 -13.39
N PRO A 503 35.59 17.89 -12.48
CA PRO A 503 34.89 19.16 -12.67
C PRO A 503 35.85 20.28 -13.06
N TYR A 504 35.58 20.97 -14.17
CA TYR A 504 36.47 21.99 -14.70
C TYR A 504 35.84 23.37 -14.75
N ASP A 505 34.69 23.53 -15.38
CA ASP A 505 34.06 24.86 -15.51
C ASP A 505 32.54 24.73 -15.47
N GLY A 506 31.88 25.57 -14.66
CA GLY A 506 30.43 25.59 -14.52
C GLY A 506 29.90 24.96 -13.24
N TYR A 507 28.65 24.48 -13.29
CA TYR A 507 27.86 24.07 -12.13
C TYR A 507 27.77 22.55 -12.00
N PHE A 508 27.81 22.01 -10.77
CA PHE A 508 27.76 20.57 -10.49
C PHE A 508 27.00 20.26 -9.21
N THR A 509 26.25 19.16 -9.18
CA THR A 509 25.55 18.67 -7.97
C THR A 509 26.28 17.48 -7.35
N LEU A 510 27.48 17.72 -6.80
CA LEU A 510 28.37 16.64 -6.31
C LEU A 510 28.09 16.22 -4.87
N HIS A 511 27.43 17.07 -4.09
CA HIS A 511 27.21 16.87 -2.66
C HIS A 511 25.71 16.70 -2.37
N ASN A 512 25.33 15.53 -1.87
CA ASN A 512 23.98 15.22 -1.42
C ASN A 512 23.86 15.42 0.09
N LEU A 513 22.81 16.10 0.55
CA LEU A 513 22.56 16.34 1.98
C LEU A 513 21.67 15.24 2.58
N ILE A 514 20.48 15.06 2.02
CA ILE A 514 19.48 14.07 2.42
C ILE A 514 18.55 13.81 1.22
N ASP A 515 18.24 12.54 0.96
CA ASP A 515 17.40 12.09 -0.16
C ASP A 515 17.78 12.73 -1.50
N ASP A 516 16.94 13.61 -2.06
CA ASP A 516 17.16 14.30 -3.34
C ASP A 516 17.56 15.78 -3.19
N ILE A 517 18.02 16.19 -2.00
CA ILE A 517 18.51 17.55 -1.74
C ILE A 517 20.01 17.61 -1.97
N TYR A 518 20.44 18.45 -2.92
CA TYR A 518 21.84 18.63 -3.29
C TYR A 518 22.35 20.03 -2.90
N LEU A 519 23.67 20.17 -2.84
CA LEU A 519 24.35 21.47 -2.96
C LEU A 519 24.79 21.66 -4.41
N VAL A 520 24.91 22.91 -4.86
CA VAL A 520 25.41 23.23 -6.19
C VAL A 520 26.79 23.85 -6.10
N ASP A 521 27.79 23.15 -6.60
CA ASP A 521 29.16 23.63 -6.68
C ASP A 521 29.39 24.41 -7.98
N TYR A 522 30.20 25.46 -7.93
CA TYR A 522 30.67 26.19 -9.09
C TYR A 522 32.19 26.16 -9.19
N TYR A 523 32.68 25.67 -10.34
CA TYR A 523 34.08 25.61 -10.68
C TYR A 523 34.42 26.65 -11.75
N GLU A 524 35.60 27.25 -11.61
CA GLU A 524 36.19 28.11 -12.63
C GLU A 524 37.58 27.53 -12.99
N LYS A 525 37.71 26.97 -14.19
CA LYS A 525 38.96 26.38 -14.72
C LYS A 525 39.64 25.37 -13.78
N GLY A 526 38.86 24.53 -13.11
CA GLY A 526 39.28 23.49 -12.18
C GLY A 526 39.44 23.97 -10.73
N THR A 527 39.12 25.24 -10.45
CA THR A 527 39.15 25.79 -9.08
C THR A 527 37.72 25.86 -8.53
N PHE A 528 37.47 25.21 -7.40
CA PHE A 528 36.20 25.32 -6.68
C PHE A 528 36.07 26.72 -6.05
N ARG A 529 35.10 27.52 -6.52
CA ARG A 529 34.97 28.94 -6.16
C ARG A 529 33.80 29.20 -5.21
N PHE A 530 32.65 28.62 -5.53
CA PHE A 530 31.41 28.87 -4.82
C PHE A 530 30.64 27.57 -4.62
N GLN A 531 29.88 27.54 -3.54
CA GLN A 531 28.85 26.53 -3.33
C GLN A 531 27.54 27.25 -3.02
N TYR A 532 26.45 26.80 -3.62
CA TYR A 532 25.14 27.35 -3.38
C TYR A 532 24.32 26.41 -2.52
N SER A 533 23.56 27.01 -1.61
CA SER A 533 22.62 26.32 -0.72
C SER A 533 21.31 27.12 -0.58
N PHE A 534 20.42 26.63 0.27
CA PHE A 534 19.18 27.29 0.63
C PHE A 534 18.78 26.86 2.05
N ASP A 535 17.84 27.60 2.66
CA ASP A 535 17.18 27.11 3.85
C ASP A 535 16.17 26.03 3.47
N ILE A 536 16.44 24.79 3.89
CA ILE A 536 15.62 23.63 3.60
C ILE A 536 14.16 23.84 4.03
N LEU A 537 13.92 24.52 5.17
CA LEU A 537 12.56 24.74 5.67
C LEU A 537 11.70 25.59 4.73
N GLU A 538 12.31 26.55 4.03
CA GLU A 538 11.58 27.45 3.12
C GLU A 538 11.07 26.72 1.88
N GLN A 539 11.63 25.56 1.55
CA GLN A 539 11.39 24.87 0.28
C GLN A 539 11.11 23.37 0.43
N LEU A 540 10.76 22.88 1.62
CA LEU A 540 10.40 21.47 1.87
C LEU A 540 9.27 20.98 0.94
N GLU A 541 8.31 21.84 0.61
CA GLU A 541 7.18 21.50 -0.26
C GLU A 541 7.54 21.50 -1.76
N ASN A 542 8.68 22.09 -2.14
CA ASN A 542 9.08 22.30 -3.54
C ASN A 542 10.16 21.29 -4.00
N TYR A 543 9.92 20.00 -3.74
CA TYR A 543 10.89 18.92 -3.97
C TYR A 543 11.27 18.68 -5.45
N ARG A 544 10.52 19.25 -6.39
CA ARG A 544 10.79 19.09 -7.83
C ARG A 544 11.75 20.13 -8.39
N HIS A 545 11.83 21.32 -7.78
CA HIS A 545 12.64 22.42 -8.29
C HIS A 545 13.07 23.40 -7.19
N TYR A 546 14.32 23.28 -6.73
CA TYR A 546 14.85 24.14 -5.66
C TYR A 546 15.44 25.45 -6.20
N THR A 547 15.22 26.54 -5.48
CA THR A 547 15.89 27.82 -5.72
C THR A 547 16.98 28.04 -4.68
N TYR A 548 18.22 28.21 -5.12
CA TYR A 548 19.38 28.38 -4.25
C TYR A 548 19.63 29.88 -4.04
N PHE A 549 19.38 30.34 -2.81
CA PHE A 549 19.48 31.74 -2.40
C PHE A 549 20.78 32.07 -1.67
N GLU A 550 21.44 31.07 -1.10
CA GLU A 550 22.65 31.25 -0.32
C GLU A 550 23.88 30.92 -1.16
N LYS A 551 24.93 31.72 -1.01
CA LYS A 551 26.22 31.54 -1.69
C LYS A 551 27.35 31.52 -0.68
N SER A 552 28.16 30.48 -0.77
CA SER A 552 29.36 30.28 0.02
C SER A 552 30.59 30.50 -0.83
N GLU A 553 31.54 31.27 -0.32
CA GLU A 553 32.83 31.54 -0.97
C GLU A 553 33.89 30.56 -0.48
N ILE A 554 34.70 30.05 -1.40
CA ILE A 554 35.67 29.00 -1.11
C ILE A 554 37.09 29.46 -1.43
N GLU A 555 37.98 29.23 -0.47
CA GLU A 555 39.41 29.49 -0.60
C GLU A 555 40.18 28.25 -0.11
N ASN A 556 41.03 27.67 -0.97
CA ASN A 556 41.81 26.47 -0.67
C ASN A 556 40.96 25.29 -0.15
N GLY A 557 39.77 25.11 -0.72
CA GLY A 557 38.85 24.03 -0.36
C GLY A 557 38.11 24.23 0.96
N LYS A 558 38.17 25.41 1.58
CA LYS A 558 37.44 25.75 2.80
C LYS A 558 36.50 26.93 2.56
N ILE A 559 35.33 26.89 3.19
CA ILE A 559 34.37 27.99 3.16
C ILE A 559 34.90 29.15 4.01
N ILE A 560 35.00 30.34 3.41
CA ILE A 560 35.47 31.56 4.07
C ILE A 560 34.30 32.46 4.49
N ASN A 561 33.22 32.46 3.73
CA ASN A 561 31.99 33.21 3.96
C ASN A 561 30.81 32.37 3.45
N GLY A 562 29.69 32.35 4.17
CA GLY A 562 28.47 31.63 3.77
C GLY A 562 28.18 30.37 4.58
N SER A 563 27.33 29.50 4.06
CA SER A 563 26.83 28.29 4.72
C SER A 563 27.70 27.07 4.39
N GLU A 564 28.05 26.29 5.41
CA GLU A 564 28.69 24.98 5.31
C GLU A 564 27.73 23.92 5.87
N PHE A 565 27.45 22.86 5.11
CA PHE A 565 26.68 21.72 5.61
C PHE A 565 27.63 20.59 5.98
N LEU A 566 27.51 20.09 7.21
CA LEU A 566 28.30 18.95 7.66
C LEU A 566 27.68 17.64 7.13
N PRO A 567 28.51 16.63 6.77
CA PRO A 567 28.03 15.30 6.41
C PRO A 567 27.11 14.72 7.49
N GLN A 568 26.07 13.99 7.09
CA GLN A 568 24.99 13.53 7.98
C GLN A 568 25.48 13.05 9.35
N THR A 569 25.00 13.71 10.41
CA THR A 569 25.16 13.21 11.77
C THR A 569 23.98 12.26 12.06
N LYS A 570 24.18 11.30 12.96
CA LYS A 570 23.14 10.32 13.34
C LYS A 570 21.81 10.96 13.83
N ASN A 571 21.85 12.24 14.20
CA ASN A 571 20.76 12.95 14.88
C ASN A 571 20.21 14.15 14.09
N GLY A 572 20.70 14.45 12.88
CA GLY A 572 20.21 15.58 12.11
C GLY A 572 21.16 16.15 11.05
N LEU A 573 20.73 17.24 10.42
CA LEU A 573 21.52 18.01 9.46
C LEU A 573 22.03 19.31 10.12
N VAL A 574 23.35 19.45 10.19
CA VAL A 574 24.01 20.62 10.79
C VAL A 574 24.49 21.56 9.68
N LYS A 575 24.04 22.81 9.74
CA LYS A 575 24.50 23.92 8.90
C LYS A 575 25.29 24.89 9.77
N LEU A 576 26.51 25.21 9.36
CA LEU A 576 27.36 26.24 9.97
C LEU A 576 27.35 27.49 9.10
N VAL A 577 27.43 28.66 9.74
CA VAL A 577 27.51 29.96 9.04
C VAL A 577 28.87 30.57 9.31
N HIS A 578 29.62 30.83 8.25
CA HIS A 578 30.98 31.36 8.28
C HIS A 578 31.00 32.84 7.89
N GLN A 579 31.73 33.63 8.64
CA GLN A 579 32.09 35.00 8.29
C GLN A 579 33.58 35.21 8.56
N ASN A 580 34.33 35.60 7.53
CA ASN A 580 35.78 35.77 7.60
C ASN A 580 36.51 34.56 8.23
N LYS A 581 36.13 33.34 7.82
CA LYS A 581 36.67 32.04 8.28
C LYS A 581 36.22 31.60 9.69
N ASN A 582 35.50 32.43 10.43
CA ASN A 582 34.99 32.09 11.77
C ASN A 582 33.52 31.64 11.70
N ILE A 583 33.17 30.63 12.49
CA ILE A 583 31.77 30.18 12.64
C ILE A 583 31.01 31.18 13.50
N THR A 584 30.03 31.88 12.94
CA THR A 584 29.22 32.89 13.65
C THR A 584 27.85 32.37 14.06
N ALA A 585 27.36 31.32 13.40
CA ALA A 585 26.12 30.65 13.76
C ALA A 585 26.13 29.19 13.33
N ALA A 586 25.19 28.41 13.87
CA ALA A 586 24.90 27.05 13.47
C ALA A 586 23.40 26.76 13.61
N GLU A 587 22.89 25.93 12.72
CA GLU A 587 21.52 25.43 12.72
C GLU A 587 21.57 23.90 12.77
N ILE A 588 20.91 23.30 13.75
CA ILE A 588 20.85 21.86 13.95
C ILE A 588 19.42 21.42 13.65
N ASN A 589 19.24 20.78 12.49
CA ASN A 589 17.94 20.31 12.01
C ASN A 589 17.74 18.86 12.40
N ILE A 590 16.80 18.58 13.30
CA ILE A 590 16.54 17.25 13.86
C ILE A 590 15.27 16.69 13.21
N PHE A 591 15.37 15.49 12.62
CA PHE A 591 14.28 14.82 11.91
C PHE A 591 13.90 13.50 12.61
N ALA A 592 12.60 13.24 12.78
CA ALA A 592 12.03 11.95 13.18
C ALA A 592 10.67 11.71 12.51
N MET A 593 10.11 10.50 12.60
CA MET A 593 8.79 10.19 12.00
C MET A 593 7.73 11.17 12.54
N HIS A 594 7.24 12.07 11.69
CA HIS A 594 6.28 13.14 12.00
C HIS A 594 6.78 14.24 12.95
N TYR A 595 8.10 14.39 13.13
CA TYR A 595 8.68 15.44 13.98
C TYR A 595 9.86 16.12 13.28
N PHE A 596 9.85 17.44 13.31
CA PHE A 596 10.96 18.29 12.89
C PHE A 596 11.19 19.35 13.96
N ASN A 597 12.46 19.59 14.32
CA ASN A 597 12.84 20.72 15.14
C ASN A 597 14.18 21.31 14.67
N ARG A 598 14.37 22.60 14.89
CA ARG A 598 15.62 23.31 14.59
C ARG A 598 16.13 24.01 15.85
N ILE A 599 17.37 23.70 16.24
CA ILE A 599 18.09 24.44 17.28
C ILE A 599 19.06 25.39 16.60
N ASN A 600 18.93 26.68 16.90
CA ASN A 600 19.81 27.73 16.37
C ASN A 600 20.81 28.17 17.45
N LEU A 601 22.08 28.26 17.08
CA LEU A 601 23.14 28.86 17.89
C LEU A 601 23.69 30.05 17.09
N LYS A 602 23.82 31.23 17.70
CA LYS A 602 24.36 32.41 17.02
C LYS A 602 25.18 33.26 17.98
N ILE A 603 26.26 33.84 17.49
CA ILE A 603 27.02 34.87 18.22
C ILE A 603 26.42 36.23 17.89
N VAL A 604 25.90 36.92 18.91
CA VAL A 604 25.35 38.27 18.81
C VAL A 604 26.00 39.12 19.89
N ASN A 605 26.69 40.21 19.52
CA ASN A 605 27.35 41.12 20.46
C ASN A 605 28.32 40.46 21.45
N ASP A 606 29.10 39.45 21.02
CA ASP A 606 30.00 38.66 21.89
C ASP A 606 29.26 37.87 23.00
N GLU A 607 28.02 37.47 22.69
CA GLU A 607 27.21 36.51 23.46
C GLU A 607 26.77 35.38 22.53
N ILE A 608 26.63 34.16 23.06
CA ILE A 608 26.04 33.04 22.30
C ILE A 608 24.56 32.95 22.69
N GLU A 609 23.68 33.10 21.72
CA GLU A 609 22.25 32.86 21.86
C GLU A 609 21.91 31.50 21.28
N ILE A 610 21.22 30.67 22.06
CA ILE A 610 20.72 29.35 21.67
C ILE A 610 19.20 29.39 21.76
N SER A 611 18.51 28.99 20.69
CA SER A 611 17.05 29.00 20.61
C SER A 611 16.52 27.73 19.96
N ASP A 612 15.39 27.24 20.45
CA ASP A 612 14.66 26.11 19.88
C ASP A 612 13.49 26.65 19.03
N MET A 613 13.23 26.04 17.87
CA MET A 613 12.14 26.48 17.00
C MET A 613 10.76 26.05 17.51
N SER A 614 10.68 24.89 18.17
CA SER A 614 9.45 24.32 18.73
C SER A 614 9.09 24.88 20.10
N SER A 615 9.99 25.63 20.74
CA SER A 615 9.85 26.09 22.12
C SER A 615 10.18 27.59 22.24
N PRO A 616 9.48 28.35 23.09
CA PRO A 616 9.81 29.75 23.38
C PRO A 616 11.12 29.91 24.18
N LEU A 617 11.77 28.81 24.56
CA LEU A 617 12.98 28.84 25.38
C LEU A 617 14.21 29.33 24.62
N ARG A 618 14.99 30.17 25.29
CA ARG A 618 16.25 30.71 24.79
C ARG A 618 17.31 30.71 25.88
N ILE A 619 18.54 30.32 25.53
CA ILE A 619 19.71 30.48 26.41
C ILE A 619 20.57 31.61 25.87
N LYS A 620 21.05 32.48 26.77
CA LYS A 620 22.13 33.43 26.47
C LYS A 620 23.35 33.09 27.30
N ILE A 621 24.46 32.84 26.64
CA ILE A 621 25.77 32.61 27.25
C ILE A 621 26.60 33.88 27.04
N PHE A 622 27.09 34.46 28.13
CA PHE A 622 27.79 35.73 28.11
C PHE A 622 28.85 35.81 29.22
N LYS A 623 29.77 36.77 29.07
CA LYS A 623 30.82 37.01 30.06
C LYS A 623 30.32 37.91 31.20
N GLU A 624 30.37 37.38 32.42
CA GLU A 624 30.08 38.09 33.67
C GLU A 624 31.38 38.27 34.46
N LYS A 625 31.98 39.47 34.37
CA LYS A 625 33.27 39.82 35.01
C LYS A 625 34.41 38.85 34.63
N ASP A 626 34.72 37.89 35.51
CA ASP A 626 35.85 36.98 35.42
C ASP A 626 35.46 35.57 34.94
N TYR A 627 34.17 35.36 34.62
CA TYR A 627 33.66 34.06 34.19
C TYR A 627 32.61 34.16 33.09
N ILE A 628 32.27 33.02 32.48
CA ILE A 628 31.18 32.88 31.52
C ILE A 628 29.98 32.26 32.23
N THR A 629 28.78 32.81 32.00
CA THR A 629 27.54 32.27 32.56
C THR A 629 26.44 32.13 31.52
N GLY A 630 25.37 31.43 31.89
CA GLY A 630 24.19 31.20 31.07
C GLY A 630 22.90 31.68 31.75
N SER A 631 22.04 32.32 30.98
CA SER A 631 20.67 32.68 31.39
C SER A 631 19.64 31.98 30.51
N LEU A 632 18.62 31.40 31.14
CA LEU A 632 17.44 30.80 30.50
C LEU A 632 16.30 31.82 30.46
N PHE A 633 15.70 31.96 29.29
CA PHE A 633 14.54 32.81 29.03
C PHE A 633 13.40 31.99 28.44
N GLU A 634 12.16 32.38 28.72
CA GLU A 634 10.95 31.95 28.01
C GLU A 634 10.33 33.17 27.35
N GLY A 635 10.35 33.24 26.01
CA GLY A 635 10.10 34.51 25.33
C GLY A 635 11.09 35.57 25.82
N ASP A 636 10.58 36.70 26.30
CA ASP A 636 11.41 37.80 26.84
C ASP A 636 11.55 37.74 28.38
N GLU A 637 10.92 36.78 29.04
CA GLU A 637 10.98 36.62 30.49
C GLU A 637 12.25 35.86 30.90
N LEU A 638 13.03 36.44 31.82
CA LEU A 638 14.19 35.78 32.42
C LEU A 638 13.70 34.77 33.46
N LEU A 639 13.84 33.48 33.17
CA LEU A 639 13.50 32.41 34.11
C LEU A 639 14.61 32.18 35.14
N ARG A 640 15.85 32.09 34.66
CA ARG A 640 17.00 31.71 35.51
C ARG A 640 18.31 32.28 34.96
N THR A 641 19.21 32.64 35.86
CA THR A 641 20.62 32.91 35.54
C THR A 641 21.50 32.03 36.41
N GLN A 642 22.40 31.28 35.80
CA GLN A 642 23.40 30.52 36.56
C GLN A 642 24.35 31.47 37.26
N LYS A 643 24.64 31.17 38.53
CA LYS A 643 25.57 31.97 39.36
C LYS A 643 26.67 31.06 39.84
N PHE A 644 27.85 31.64 40.02
CA PHE A 644 28.94 30.88 40.65
C PHE A 644 28.49 30.51 42.05
N PRO A 645 28.58 29.22 42.42
CA PRO A 645 28.32 28.82 43.79
C PRO A 645 29.29 29.53 44.74
N THR A 646 28.79 29.95 45.89
CA THR A 646 29.58 30.51 46.98
C THR A 646 30.05 29.39 47.89
N GLU A 647 31.32 29.41 48.28
CA GLU A 647 31.81 28.49 49.30
C GLU A 647 31.12 28.77 50.65
N VAL A 648 30.53 27.75 51.23
CA VAL A 648 29.85 27.78 52.53
C VAL A 648 30.49 26.76 53.47
N LYS A 649 30.03 26.73 54.72
CA LYS A 649 30.47 25.69 55.67
C LYS A 649 29.69 24.40 55.41
N ASP A 650 30.32 23.25 55.65
CA ASP A 650 29.64 21.94 55.61
C ASP A 650 28.39 21.96 56.51
N GLY A 651 27.27 21.45 55.97
CA GLY A 651 25.98 21.44 56.65
C GLY A 651 25.27 22.80 56.71
N SER A 652 25.64 23.76 55.88
CA SER A 652 24.87 24.99 55.75
C SER A 652 23.48 24.71 55.14
N PRO A 653 22.44 25.48 55.49
CA PRO A 653 21.15 25.43 54.81
C PRO A 653 21.28 25.54 53.28
N ASN A 654 20.51 24.72 52.55
CA ASN A 654 20.51 24.67 51.09
C ASN A 654 21.95 24.61 50.53
N SER A 655 22.70 23.56 50.89
CA SER A 655 24.09 23.42 50.49
C SER A 655 24.42 21.99 50.05
N ILE A 656 25.50 21.85 49.29
CA ILE A 656 26.07 20.55 48.94
C ILE A 656 27.51 20.53 49.43
N SER A 657 27.87 19.46 50.13
CA SER A 657 29.24 19.16 50.53
C SER A 657 29.81 18.04 49.68
N PHE A 658 30.93 18.31 49.04
CA PHE A 658 31.72 17.37 48.26
C PHE A 658 32.86 16.84 49.12
N TYR A 659 33.00 15.52 49.19
CA TYR A 659 34.11 14.83 49.83
C TYR A 659 35.10 14.40 48.77
N TYR A 660 36.38 14.73 48.93
CA TYR A 660 37.42 14.46 47.95
C TYR A 660 38.75 14.15 48.62
N VAL A 661 39.69 13.59 47.88
CA VAL A 661 41.04 13.29 48.38
C VAL A 661 42.01 14.38 48.00
N LYS A 662 42.72 14.92 49.00
CA LYS A 662 43.85 15.82 48.79
C LYS A 662 44.97 15.45 49.73
N ASN A 663 46.19 15.32 49.20
CA ASN A 663 47.37 14.96 50.00
C ASN A 663 47.16 13.73 50.90
N ASN A 664 46.50 12.69 50.36
CA ASN A 664 46.16 11.44 51.06
C ASN A 664 45.28 11.62 52.32
N LYS A 665 44.45 12.68 52.34
CA LYS A 665 43.42 12.95 53.34
C LYS A 665 42.09 13.20 52.65
N ILE A 666 41.00 12.96 53.37
CA ILE A 666 39.66 13.35 52.92
C ILE A 666 39.45 14.80 53.34
N GLU A 667 39.19 15.66 52.37
CA GLU A 667 38.78 17.05 52.56
C GLU A 667 37.33 17.23 52.12
N THR A 668 36.72 18.29 52.62
CA THR A 668 35.34 18.66 52.29
C THR A 668 35.34 20.05 51.68
N PHE A 669 34.64 20.21 50.58
CA PHE A 669 34.37 21.50 49.94
C PHE A 669 32.86 21.65 49.86
N SER A 670 32.32 22.75 50.39
CA SER A 670 30.88 22.95 50.48
C SER A 670 30.47 24.22 49.76
N ILE A 671 29.39 24.14 49.01
CA ILE A 671 28.84 25.26 48.27
C ILE A 671 27.36 25.46 48.57
N ASP A 672 26.88 26.68 48.46
CA ASP A 672 25.44 26.92 48.41
C ASP A 672 24.83 26.20 47.19
N HIS A 673 23.65 25.64 47.41
CA HIS A 673 22.84 24.96 46.42
C HIS A 673 21.53 25.72 46.33
N PHE A 674 21.24 26.32 45.17
CA PHE A 674 19.97 26.97 44.97
C PHE A 674 18.89 25.88 44.82
N PRO A 675 17.83 25.86 45.66
CA PRO A 675 16.72 24.95 45.44
C PRO A 675 16.13 25.20 44.05
N GLU A 676 16.04 24.15 43.24
CA GLU A 676 15.48 24.17 41.90
C GLU A 676 13.97 24.45 41.99
N ASN A 677 13.59 25.72 41.93
CA ASN A 677 12.18 26.13 41.98
C ASN A 677 11.46 26.05 40.63
N TYR A 678 12.07 25.46 39.61
CA TYR A 678 11.49 25.38 38.28
C TYR A 678 11.67 23.97 37.71
N GLU A 679 10.60 23.17 37.75
CA GLU A 679 10.50 21.93 36.97
C GLU A 679 10.43 22.32 35.50
N VAL A 680 11.55 22.27 34.79
CA VAL A 680 11.52 22.32 33.33
C VAL A 680 10.90 21.01 32.85
N SER A 681 9.92 21.09 31.94
CA SER A 681 9.30 19.89 31.38
C SER A 681 10.34 18.96 30.76
N SER A 682 10.10 17.64 30.81
CA SER A 682 11.01 16.63 30.25
C SER A 682 11.33 16.81 28.75
N GLU A 683 10.56 17.67 28.06
CA GLU A 683 10.70 18.00 26.65
C GLU A 683 11.93 18.90 26.34
N ASN A 684 12.53 19.57 27.35
CA ASN A 684 13.60 20.57 27.13
C ASN A 684 14.97 20.17 27.74
N ARG A 685 15.20 18.87 27.96
CA ARG A 685 16.41 18.34 28.62
C ARG A 685 17.74 18.82 28.00
N ALA A 686 17.78 19.06 26.69
CA ALA A 686 18.99 19.55 26.01
C ALA A 686 19.43 20.95 26.49
N PHE A 687 18.48 21.84 26.76
CA PHE A 687 18.76 23.21 27.24
C PHE A 687 19.29 23.19 28.67
N GLU A 688 18.73 22.32 29.52
CA GLU A 688 19.24 22.13 30.89
C GLU A 688 20.68 21.60 30.88
N ILE A 689 20.92 20.57 30.07
CA ILE A 689 22.23 19.97 29.85
C ILE A 689 23.27 21.05 29.47
N ILE A 690 22.95 21.94 28.54
CA ILE A 690 23.83 23.05 28.15
C ILE A 690 24.03 24.05 29.31
N LEU A 691 22.95 24.46 29.99
CA LEU A 691 23.03 25.40 31.11
C LEU A 691 23.83 24.88 32.29
N THR A 692 23.84 23.57 32.56
CA THR A 692 24.61 22.99 33.67
C THR A 692 26.13 23.13 33.48
N LYS A 693 26.60 23.41 32.26
CA LYS A 693 28.01 23.69 31.97
C LYS A 693 28.44 25.08 32.40
N PHE A 694 27.48 25.92 32.80
CA PHE A 694 27.72 27.28 33.26
C PHE A 694 27.32 27.42 34.73
N PRO A 695 28.07 28.23 35.49
CA PRO A 695 29.10 29.14 35.01
C PRO A 695 30.51 28.50 34.99
N MET A 696 31.39 28.97 34.10
CA MET A 696 32.76 28.45 33.94
C MET A 696 33.81 29.55 33.87
N THR A 697 35.05 29.26 34.27
CA THR A 697 36.19 30.16 34.04
C THR A 697 37.06 29.62 32.91
N THR A 698 37.27 30.42 31.87
CA THR A 698 38.05 30.02 30.69
C THR A 698 38.68 31.24 30.03
N ASN A 699 39.78 31.02 29.30
CA ASN A 699 40.41 32.02 28.44
C ASN A 699 39.95 31.91 26.98
N LYS A 700 39.08 30.94 26.65
CA LYS A 700 38.49 30.78 25.31
C LYS A 700 37.61 31.99 24.97
N SER A 701 37.68 32.43 23.72
CA SER A 701 36.75 33.40 23.11
C SER A 701 35.36 32.79 22.93
N MET A 702 34.32 33.62 22.74
CA MET A 702 32.96 33.11 22.46
C MET A 702 32.90 32.24 21.21
N ASN A 703 33.77 32.49 20.22
CA ASN A 703 33.87 31.65 19.04
C ASN A 703 34.38 30.24 19.38
N GLU A 704 35.44 30.14 20.17
CA GLU A 704 35.98 28.85 20.63
C GLU A 704 35.01 28.12 21.57
N ILE A 705 34.21 28.86 22.35
CA ILE A 705 33.13 28.30 23.17
C ILE A 705 32.02 27.75 22.28
N LEU A 706 31.58 28.50 21.26
CA LEU A 706 30.59 28.01 20.29
C LEU A 706 31.09 26.74 19.60
N GLN A 707 32.34 26.71 19.12
CA GLN A 707 32.93 25.51 18.51
C GLN A 707 32.89 24.31 19.48
N SER A 708 33.27 24.53 20.73
CA SER A 708 33.22 23.50 21.78
C SER A 708 31.77 23.01 22.03
N LEU A 709 30.76 23.88 21.90
CA LEU A 709 29.34 23.49 21.99
C LEU A 709 28.89 22.70 20.75
N LEU A 710 29.41 23.01 19.57
CA LEU A 710 29.06 22.31 18.33
C LEU A 710 29.63 20.90 18.27
N GLU A 711 30.79 20.66 18.87
CA GLU A 711 31.35 19.31 19.05
C GLU A 711 30.37 18.38 19.78
N ILE A 712 29.59 18.90 20.74
CA ILE A 712 28.55 18.14 21.46
C ILE A 712 27.52 17.53 20.50
N PHE A 713 27.13 18.28 19.47
CA PHE A 713 26.13 17.82 18.50
C PHE A 713 26.73 16.94 17.39
N GLN A 714 28.06 16.80 17.35
CA GLN A 714 28.80 16.02 16.35
C GLN A 714 29.35 14.69 16.91
N SER A 715 29.62 14.60 18.22
CA SER A 715 30.18 13.39 18.84
C SER A 715 29.18 12.21 18.89
N GLU A 716 29.63 11.00 18.54
CA GLU A 716 28.83 9.77 18.59
C GLU A 716 28.64 9.23 20.02
N ASP A 717 29.47 9.67 20.96
CA ASP A 717 29.55 9.13 22.31
C ASP A 717 29.03 10.14 23.34
N SER A 718 27.93 9.82 24.01
CA SER A 718 27.39 10.66 25.09
C SER A 718 28.34 10.81 26.28
N GLY A 719 29.41 10.00 26.34
CA GLY A 719 30.43 10.01 27.40
C GLY A 719 31.45 11.16 27.30
N GLU A 720 31.76 11.67 26.09
CA GLU A 720 32.69 12.81 25.93
C GLU A 720 32.08 14.15 26.41
N PHE A 721 30.75 14.18 26.61
CA PHE A 721 30.02 15.30 27.19
C PHE A 721 30.53 15.72 28.58
N GLU A 722 31.17 14.82 29.32
CA GLU A 722 31.66 15.04 30.69
C GLU A 722 33.10 15.57 30.74
N GLU A 723 33.91 15.40 29.69
CA GLU A 723 35.35 15.75 29.70
C GLU A 723 35.66 17.19 29.26
N LEU A 724 34.76 17.84 28.52
CA LEU A 724 34.99 19.17 27.92
C LEU A 724 35.08 20.33 28.93
N VAL A 725 34.79 20.09 30.21
CA VAL A 725 34.95 21.05 31.30
C VAL A 725 35.95 20.46 32.30
N GLU A 726 37.24 20.80 32.14
CA GLU A 726 38.15 20.77 33.29
C GLU A 726 37.54 21.69 34.35
N ASN A 727 36.88 21.08 35.34
CA ASN A 727 36.09 21.72 36.38
C ASN A 727 36.89 22.82 37.08
N THR A 728 36.74 24.07 36.64
CA THR A 728 37.26 25.21 37.38
C THR A 728 36.37 25.62 38.56
N LEU A 729 35.19 25.00 38.68
CA LEU A 729 34.25 25.19 39.79
C LEU A 729 34.72 24.54 41.09
N PHE A 730 35.50 23.46 41.02
CA PHE A 730 35.90 22.67 42.17
C PHE A 730 37.40 22.79 42.44
N PRO A 731 37.85 22.88 43.71
CA PRO A 731 39.26 22.97 44.05
C PRO A 731 40.01 21.62 43.93
N PHE A 732 39.41 20.64 43.24
CA PHE A 732 39.90 19.28 43.05
C PHE A 732 39.50 18.73 41.67
N PRO A 733 40.34 17.87 41.05
CA PRO A 733 39.98 17.19 39.81
C PRO A 733 38.93 16.09 40.07
N THR A 734 38.16 15.72 39.05
CA THR A 734 37.13 14.67 39.13
C THR A 734 37.71 13.32 39.62
N SER A 735 38.98 13.04 39.30
CA SER A 735 39.70 11.85 39.80
C SER A 735 39.85 11.80 41.32
N ASP A 736 39.74 12.93 42.03
CA ASP A 736 39.90 13.01 43.47
C ASP A 736 38.55 12.98 44.22
N PHE A 737 37.44 13.13 43.50
CA PHE A 737 36.09 13.12 44.07
C PHE A 737 35.71 11.76 44.68
N LEU A 738 35.08 11.76 45.86
CA LEU A 738 34.63 10.55 46.54
C LEU A 738 33.11 10.43 46.55
N SER A 739 32.41 11.44 47.08
CA SER A 739 30.94 11.49 47.10
C SER A 739 30.44 12.88 47.48
N LYS A 740 29.12 13.08 47.50
CA LYS A 740 28.46 14.32 47.93
C LYS A 740 27.37 14.07 48.97
N MET A 741 27.09 15.07 49.79
CA MET A 741 25.95 15.15 50.70
C MET A 741 25.20 16.46 50.47
N GLU A 742 23.89 16.37 50.27
CA GLU A 742 22.99 17.50 50.08
C GLU A 742 22.29 17.83 51.40
N TYR A 743 22.08 19.11 51.67
CA TYR A 743 21.46 19.61 52.90
C TYR A 743 20.24 20.46 52.58
N ASP A 744 19.17 20.25 53.35
CA ASP A 744 17.89 20.95 53.18
C ASP A 744 17.95 22.42 53.64
N GLU A 745 16.81 23.12 53.56
CA GLU A 745 16.65 24.52 53.99
C GLU A 745 16.95 24.77 55.48
N ASN A 746 17.04 23.71 56.29
CA ASN A 746 17.37 23.76 57.71
C ASN A 746 18.81 23.30 57.99
N GLY A 747 19.59 22.94 56.96
CA GLY A 747 20.95 22.40 57.08
C GLY A 747 20.98 20.94 57.55
N GLN A 748 19.86 20.22 57.46
CA GLN A 748 19.82 18.79 57.78
C GLN A 748 20.22 17.95 56.57
N PRO A 749 20.95 16.83 56.75
CA PRO A 749 21.31 15.94 55.64
C PRO A 749 20.06 15.45 54.91
N LEU A 750 19.87 15.88 53.67
CA LEU A 750 18.73 15.55 52.83
C LEU A 750 18.99 14.25 52.09
N PHE A 751 20.08 14.18 51.32
CA PHE A 751 20.36 13.05 50.45
C PHE A 751 21.86 12.94 50.12
N GLY A 752 22.40 11.72 50.11
CA GLY A 752 23.75 11.47 49.61
C GLY A 752 24.59 10.55 50.49
N ILE A 753 25.90 10.59 50.31
CA ILE A 753 26.86 9.83 51.10
C ILE A 753 27.74 10.80 51.89
N LYS A 754 27.78 10.58 53.21
CA LYS A 754 28.69 11.29 54.12
C LYS A 754 29.88 10.39 54.43
N ILE A 755 31.08 10.97 54.38
CA ILE A 755 32.32 10.25 54.67
C ILE A 755 33.02 10.93 55.84
N ASN A 756 33.18 10.19 56.94
CA ASN A 756 33.81 10.64 58.16
C ASN A 756 35.07 9.80 58.44
N MET A 757 36.19 10.46 58.78
CA MET A 757 37.39 9.78 59.25
C MET A 757 37.36 9.67 60.78
N GLU A 758 37.41 8.45 61.31
CA GLU A 758 37.47 8.20 62.74
C GLU A 758 38.89 8.49 63.29
N THR A 759 39.00 8.82 64.58
CA THR A 759 40.30 9.04 65.25
C THR A 759 41.22 7.80 65.24
N SER A 760 40.66 6.63 64.96
CA SER A 760 41.36 5.35 64.79
C SER A 760 42.04 5.18 63.42
N GLY A 761 41.79 6.08 62.46
CA GLY A 761 42.23 5.96 61.07
C GLY A 761 41.26 5.18 60.16
N LYS A 762 40.17 4.62 60.74
CA LYS A 762 39.09 3.99 59.98
C LYS A 762 38.17 5.04 59.33
N ILE A 763 37.47 4.64 58.28
CA ILE A 763 36.54 5.51 57.54
C ILE A 763 35.13 4.98 57.71
N LEU A 764 34.21 5.85 58.12
CA LEU A 764 32.79 5.59 58.17
C LEU A 764 32.11 6.26 56.98
N VAL A 765 31.44 5.46 56.17
CA VAL A 765 30.63 5.89 55.03
C VAL A 765 29.16 5.70 55.39
N GLU A 766 28.36 6.76 55.29
CA GLU A 766 26.95 6.76 55.68
C GLU A 766 26.10 7.26 54.52
N ALA A 767 25.23 6.41 53.98
CA ALA A 767 24.20 6.84 53.03
C ALA A 767 23.01 7.41 53.82
N MET A 768 22.63 8.64 53.51
CA MET A 768 21.57 9.36 54.21
C MET A 768 20.45 9.74 53.25
N GLU A 769 19.22 9.68 53.75
CA GLU A 769 18.01 10.10 53.04
C GLU A 769 17.03 10.68 54.07
N ASN A 770 16.51 11.88 53.81
CA ASN A 770 15.55 12.61 54.63
C ASN A 770 15.94 12.64 56.12
N GLY A 771 17.20 13.01 56.40
CA GLY A 771 17.76 13.11 57.74
C GLY A 771 18.10 11.78 58.42
N LYS A 772 17.85 10.63 57.78
CA LYS A 772 18.06 9.30 58.37
C LYS A 772 19.22 8.57 57.70
N VAL A 773 20.05 7.94 58.51
CA VAL A 773 21.07 7.00 58.01
C VAL A 773 20.36 5.73 57.54
N ARG A 774 20.44 5.47 56.23
CA ARG A 774 19.85 4.27 55.60
C ARG A 774 20.84 3.12 55.57
N LYS A 775 22.12 3.42 55.32
CA LYS A 775 23.17 2.41 55.19
C LYS A 775 24.48 2.93 55.75
N THR A 776 25.26 2.04 56.35
CA THR A 776 26.62 2.36 56.84
C THR A 776 27.63 1.33 56.36
N LYS A 777 28.87 1.78 56.14
CA LYS A 777 30.01 0.91 55.86
C LYS A 777 31.25 1.45 56.55
N ARG A 778 31.94 0.59 57.29
CA ARG A 778 33.25 0.91 57.89
C ARG A 778 34.36 0.30 57.06
N LEU A 779 35.40 1.09 56.80
CA LEU A 779 36.59 0.71 56.05
C LEU A 779 37.83 0.92 56.92
N GLU A 780 38.80 0.03 56.79
CA GLU A 780 39.99 0.00 57.65
C GLU A 780 41.00 1.11 57.33
N SER A 781 40.94 1.71 56.14
CA SER A 781 41.85 2.80 55.73
C SER A 781 41.37 3.54 54.47
N LEU A 782 42.00 4.68 54.17
CA LEU A 782 41.81 5.40 52.90
C LEU A 782 42.22 4.56 51.69
N SER A 783 43.27 3.76 51.79
CA SER A 783 43.68 2.86 50.72
C SER A 783 42.60 1.82 50.40
N ALA A 784 41.85 1.36 51.40
CA ALA A 784 40.72 0.44 51.18
C ALA A 784 39.52 1.13 50.52
N LEU A 785 39.32 2.44 50.75
CA LEU A 785 38.30 3.25 50.08
C LEU A 785 38.63 3.47 48.60
N LEU A 786 39.91 3.71 48.29
CA LEU A 786 40.41 4.06 46.96
C LEU A 786 40.75 2.84 46.07
N ALA A 787 40.75 1.62 46.63
CA ALA A 787 41.08 0.40 45.90
C ALA A 787 40.12 0.17 44.72
N ASN A 788 40.65 -0.43 43.63
CA ASN A 788 39.93 -0.73 42.39
C ASN A 788 39.11 0.46 41.87
N ASP A 789 39.73 1.63 41.79
CA ASP A 789 39.06 2.86 41.33
C ASP A 789 37.76 3.18 42.10
N LYS A 790 37.84 3.11 43.43
CA LYS A 790 36.72 3.40 44.35
C LYS A 790 35.50 2.49 44.14
N GLU A 791 35.68 1.29 43.59
CA GLU A 791 34.62 0.27 43.38
C GLU A 791 33.75 0.06 44.64
N VAL A 792 34.36 0.17 45.81
CA VAL A 792 33.68 0.05 47.11
C VAL A 792 32.60 1.11 47.31
N LEU A 793 32.85 2.37 46.90
CA LEU A 793 31.88 3.47 46.96
C LEU A 793 30.82 3.34 45.87
N GLN A 794 31.21 2.98 44.65
CA GLN A 794 30.29 2.76 43.54
C GLN A 794 29.26 1.66 43.88
N LYS A 795 29.72 0.51 44.38
CA LYS A 795 28.83 -0.57 44.83
C LYS A 795 27.97 -0.15 46.02
N PHE A 796 28.52 0.62 46.95
CA PHE A 796 27.77 1.10 48.11
C PHE A 796 26.64 2.06 47.69
N TRP A 797 26.92 2.96 46.75
CA TRP A 797 25.92 3.85 46.16
C TRP A 797 24.85 3.08 45.39
N GLN A 798 25.23 2.17 44.48
CA GLN A 798 24.27 1.35 43.74
C GLN A 798 23.35 0.54 44.67
N GLN A 799 23.91 -0.06 45.72
CA GLN A 799 23.12 -0.78 46.71
C GLN A 799 22.19 0.13 47.51
N PHE A 800 22.57 1.39 47.74
CA PHE A 800 21.71 2.36 48.40
C PHE A 800 20.55 2.79 47.50
N ILE A 801 20.83 3.11 46.23
CA ILE A 801 19.80 3.49 45.25
C ILE A 801 18.83 2.34 44.97
N ASN A 802 19.29 1.08 44.91
CA ASN A 802 18.41 -0.07 44.69
C ASN A 802 17.51 -0.42 45.90
N GLU A 803 17.80 0.12 47.08
CA GLU A 803 17.04 -0.10 48.32
C GLU A 803 16.03 1.03 48.61
N MET A 804 16.06 2.10 47.81
CA MET A 804 15.05 3.15 47.75
C MET A 804 13.92 2.75 46.81
#